data_AF-A0A4Y4G4Q6-F1
#
_entry.id   AF-A0A4Y4G4Q6-F1
#
_cell.length_a   1.000
_cell.length_b   1.000
_cell.length_c   1.000
_cell.angle_alpha   90.00
_cell.angle_beta   90.00
_cell.angle_gamma   90.00
#
_symmetry.space_group_name_H-M   'P 1'
#
loop_
_entity.id
_entity.type
_entity.pdbx_description
1 polymer ?
#
loop_
_entity_poly.entity_id
_entity_poly.type
_entity_poly.pdbx_seq_one_letter_code
_entity_poly.pdbx_strand_id
1 'polypeptide(L)'
;MSREWFGNRYEQARSYEKQSQIRLRGQFWFQLVIFIGYCAVGIVVALLVGTLAGALWYIIRSGLGNMALNLFNVYFKPAFSWNYLQQYVMFSLSGGVLHEQSYIIWAIMLVMFAIFCRLGVKNWYDWVQKFGDRTTNQNRWATLNEIERTYVLIPDRNKFYKGPAGQPISHISGYAFAFFKLHPFLWLKQVVKAPLGLNRESFPKWYQQVRPQLMRLPLLSKYFDTQLTVAGGFQGFYWIDPKPTHAITTGATRSGKDQRRGYIFIDIMRRAEIQPNIIDTDAKNEDAKMSFIPLQKAGYEVQLLNIADTDWSESWNPFQVALNYAMAGELDKARDEAMVIVQIIGSSSSSEGGNDIWDKTAEDTQLAIILILLWLAMAQDDQTLATPAGVPQFINSVNQFNDPKDKNLDGLTQYFNMLRKLDPVPPIINEAILKAGSYLGATGDTKSSVMFTLQSRSSLFASETVARLTSRSTIQISDYGFPRMLKVNVPTDYVGATAMVELYKQQDDQAQSHYLEQDAVKVSRAGGIQYPFQHVFPDDWLIKIHFADKGNPKHLQKSWLQISGEKRIKRQLNHQIKVDPQSQRPIKQVVSYPLQQHLINDEIPATFRLRYSEKPKAVFIVTPQSNDNYAAIASLFLGQVFSVNTQIASEITRRKMDRQIIYKLNEFSMFPRIPGFDNFLTRGLTYGHIVDMYVQDDVQVAKHYLESEAKEIMNNMLTQFHIQAKDRDTNQAVSDRLGEIEVQKEIVNSQMGEQQQDKGNRQVSIDKVPLLSAKELEELNDGEMVIMRTAKRNDKKWRRIRPLPIFDTGKTLMPNARDLIGQTYRLDYYTTDLRIKNNTKHLSYQDIFQDYSGYYQQLAVHVNPEKITTDTDQVTEQNQTLANVHDDEIGNTSETNKIDENQDTTDRHEDQTPVTSESDDEEVDDFTIWQREFAQHANERLISVVDTVNKHLLQQVEDAIADALDIPAIMADSAKSVVQADAVDHQFFKLHPDLNKQVAIRNFLADDDRCFNLLMTIAELRDAQEIEN
;
A
#
# COMPACT_ATOMS: atom_id res chain seq x y z
N MET A 1 11.04 -23.53 33.15
CA MET A 1 11.11 -25.01 33.05
C MET A 1 9.81 -25.59 33.57
N SER A 2 8.91 -26.01 32.67
CA SER A 2 7.92 -27.12 32.82
C SER A 2 6.78 -26.95 31.80
N ARG A 3 6.48 -28.04 31.06
CA ARG A 3 5.38 -28.27 30.09
C ARG A 3 5.65 -28.06 28.58
N GLU A 4 6.73 -28.67 28.06
CA GLU A 4 6.89 -28.95 26.60
C GLU A 4 7.22 -30.43 26.36
N TRP A 5 6.40 -31.37 26.86
CA TRP A 5 6.68 -32.80 26.68
C TRP A 5 5.57 -33.62 26.03
N PHE A 6 4.51 -32.99 25.49
CA PHE A 6 3.41 -33.72 24.83
C PHE A 6 2.81 -33.04 23.58
N GLY A 7 3.54 -32.14 22.92
CA GLY A 7 3.08 -31.51 21.67
C GLY A 7 3.91 -31.99 20.49
N ASN A 8 3.67 -33.20 19.98
CA ASN A 8 4.12 -33.55 18.61
C ASN A 8 3.51 -34.84 18.03
N ARG A 9 2.27 -35.24 18.38
CA ARG A 9 1.68 -36.47 17.80
C ARG A 9 1.47 -36.39 16.28
N TYR A 10 1.27 -35.20 15.71
CA TYR A 10 1.09 -35.01 14.27
C TYR A 10 2.42 -35.01 13.50
N GLU A 11 3.40 -34.18 13.91
CA GLU A 11 4.75 -34.23 13.33
C GLU A 11 5.40 -35.60 13.54
N GLN A 12 5.15 -36.25 14.69
CA GLN A 12 5.55 -37.63 14.91
C GLN A 12 4.78 -38.56 14.00
N ALA A 13 3.46 -38.49 13.81
CA ALA A 13 2.75 -39.37 12.87
C ALA A 13 3.28 -39.23 11.42
N ARG A 14 3.45 -37.99 10.93
CA ARG A 14 3.98 -37.67 9.59
C ARG A 14 5.46 -38.05 9.41
N SER A 15 6.24 -38.01 10.49
CA SER A 15 7.64 -38.44 10.49
C SER A 15 7.82 -39.93 10.81
N TYR A 16 6.88 -40.56 11.52
CA TYR A 16 6.85 -41.97 11.93
C TYR A 16 6.46 -42.87 10.76
N GLU A 17 5.51 -42.43 9.92
CA GLU A 17 5.30 -43.06 8.60
C GLU A 17 6.55 -43.03 7.71
N LYS A 18 7.52 -42.15 8.01
CA LYS A 18 8.80 -42.01 7.29
C LYS A 18 10.04 -42.51 8.06
N GLN A 19 9.93 -42.98 9.30
CA GLN A 19 11.07 -43.39 10.14
C GLN A 19 11.18 -44.90 10.27
N SER A 20 11.76 -45.52 9.25
CA SER A 20 12.37 -46.84 9.34
C SER A 20 13.80 -46.75 9.88
N GLN A 21 14.28 -47.78 10.59
CA GLN A 21 15.69 -47.93 11.04
C GLN A 21 16.73 -47.76 9.90
N ILE A 22 16.28 -47.82 8.65
CA ILE A 22 17.00 -47.51 7.41
C ILE A 22 17.67 -46.12 7.43
N ARG A 23 17.11 -45.10 8.10
CA ARG A 23 17.64 -43.71 8.04
C ARG A 23 18.91 -43.45 8.86
N LEU A 24 19.16 -44.21 9.94
CA LEU A 24 20.40 -44.11 10.72
C LEU A 24 21.61 -44.53 9.87
N ARG A 25 21.47 -45.62 9.10
CA ARG A 25 22.50 -46.13 8.17
C ARG A 25 22.78 -45.18 6.99
N GLY A 26 21.88 -44.23 6.71
CA GLY A 26 22.04 -43.17 5.72
C GLY A 26 22.73 -41.90 6.23
N GLN A 27 22.83 -41.69 7.55
CA GLN A 27 23.46 -40.49 8.10
C GLN A 27 24.99 -40.58 8.07
N PHE A 28 25.63 -39.52 7.56
CA PHE A 28 27.09 -39.47 7.38
C PHE A 28 27.87 -39.71 8.68
N TRP A 29 27.44 -39.13 9.81
CA TRP A 29 28.12 -39.31 11.10
C TRP A 29 28.07 -40.77 11.58
N PHE A 30 26.95 -41.46 11.35
CA PHE A 30 26.77 -42.86 11.76
C PHE A 30 27.60 -43.79 10.87
N GLN A 31 27.60 -43.55 9.55
CA GLN A 31 28.48 -44.24 8.61
C GLN A 31 29.96 -44.06 8.97
N LEU A 32 30.35 -42.84 9.36
CA LEU A 32 31.70 -42.53 9.81
C LEU A 32 32.06 -43.31 11.08
N VAL A 33 31.17 -43.37 12.07
CA VAL A 33 31.37 -44.16 13.30
C VAL A 33 31.57 -45.65 12.99
N ILE A 34 30.76 -46.23 12.10
CA ILE A 34 30.90 -47.63 11.70
C ILE A 34 32.21 -47.86 10.93
N PHE A 35 32.59 -46.95 10.03
CA PHE A 35 33.87 -46.99 9.31
C PHE A 35 35.07 -46.92 10.26
N ILE A 36 35.03 -46.02 11.25
CA ILE A 36 36.04 -45.94 12.31
C ILE A 36 36.08 -47.27 13.10
N GLY A 37 34.93 -47.88 13.36
CA GLY A 37 34.83 -49.21 13.96
C GLY A 37 35.56 -50.29 13.15
N TYR A 38 35.37 -50.33 11.83
CA TYR A 38 36.11 -51.26 10.95
C TYR A 38 37.62 -51.01 10.98
N CYS A 39 38.05 -49.75 11.01
CA CYS A 39 39.47 -49.41 11.12
C CYS A 39 40.04 -49.85 12.48
N ALA A 40 39.32 -49.64 13.58
CA ALA A 40 39.73 -50.06 14.91
C ALA A 40 39.85 -51.59 15.02
N VAL A 41 38.87 -52.34 14.51
CA VAL A 41 38.93 -53.81 14.45
C VAL A 41 40.09 -54.27 13.56
N GLY A 42 40.30 -53.62 12.42
CA GLY A 42 41.43 -53.89 11.53
C GLY A 42 42.79 -53.72 12.22
N ILE A 43 42.96 -52.68 13.06
CA ILE A 43 44.19 -52.46 13.85
C ILE A 43 44.38 -53.58 14.86
N VAL A 44 43.32 -53.95 15.61
CA VAL A 44 43.39 -55.02 16.62
C VAL A 44 43.76 -56.36 15.98
N VAL A 45 43.12 -56.71 14.86
CA VAL A 45 43.42 -57.95 14.13
C VAL A 45 44.83 -57.91 13.53
N ALA A 46 45.27 -56.77 12.98
CA ALA A 46 46.63 -56.63 12.47
C ALA A 46 47.67 -56.83 13.58
N LEU A 47 47.47 -56.24 14.76
CA LEU A 47 48.33 -56.45 15.93
C LEU A 47 48.36 -57.93 16.33
N LEU A 48 47.21 -58.61 16.43
CA LEU A 48 47.11 -60.04 16.76
C LEU A 48 47.80 -60.94 15.73
N VAL A 49 47.66 -60.65 14.44
CA VAL A 49 48.34 -61.44 13.39
C VAL A 49 49.84 -61.17 13.42
N GLY A 50 50.26 -59.93 13.69
CA GLY A 50 51.67 -59.58 13.89
C GLY A 50 52.29 -60.27 15.11
N THR A 51 51.55 -60.34 16.23
CA THR A 51 51.99 -61.05 17.45
C THR A 51 52.22 -62.53 17.15
N LEU A 52 51.27 -63.17 16.47
CA LEU A 52 51.35 -64.57 16.07
C LEU A 52 52.48 -64.83 15.09
N ALA A 53 52.63 -63.99 14.06
CA ALA A 53 53.68 -64.14 13.05
C ALA A 53 55.08 -63.99 13.67
N GLY A 54 55.28 -63.04 14.58
CA GLY A 54 56.55 -62.87 15.30
C GLY A 54 56.84 -64.00 16.27
N ALA A 55 55.84 -64.50 17.01
CA ALA A 55 55.99 -65.66 17.88
C ALA A 55 56.34 -66.92 17.06
N LEU A 56 55.67 -67.15 15.93
CA LEU A 56 55.95 -68.26 15.02
C LEU A 56 57.37 -68.16 14.42
N TRP A 57 57.78 -66.96 14.01
CA TRP A 57 59.13 -66.71 13.51
C TRP A 57 60.20 -66.99 14.57
N TYR A 58 59.97 -66.58 15.81
CA TYR A 58 60.87 -66.88 16.93
C TYR A 58 60.97 -68.39 17.21
N ILE A 59 59.86 -69.13 17.18
CA ILE A 59 59.83 -70.59 17.34
C ILE A 59 60.60 -71.29 16.20
N ILE A 60 60.38 -70.87 14.95
CA ILE A 60 61.05 -71.45 13.79
C ILE A 60 62.55 -71.15 13.82
N ARG A 61 62.94 -69.89 14.03
CA ARG A 61 64.34 -69.45 14.00
C ARG A 61 65.15 -69.99 15.18
N SER A 62 64.62 -69.86 16.39
CA SER A 62 65.37 -70.12 17.63
C SER A 62 65.15 -71.53 18.18
N GLY A 63 64.03 -72.17 17.84
CA GLY A 63 63.68 -73.53 18.23
C GLY A 63 64.04 -74.57 17.15
N LEU A 64 63.26 -74.64 16.07
CA LEU A 64 63.45 -75.63 15.00
C LEU A 64 64.79 -75.44 14.26
N GLY A 65 65.17 -74.18 13.98
CA GLY A 65 66.43 -73.84 13.32
C GLY A 65 67.66 -74.22 14.13
N ASN A 66 67.63 -74.01 15.45
CA ASN A 66 68.69 -74.49 16.34
C ASN A 66 68.71 -76.03 16.40
N MET A 67 67.57 -76.72 16.46
CA MET A 67 67.57 -78.20 16.47
C MET A 67 68.13 -78.80 15.17
N ALA A 68 67.78 -78.24 14.00
CA ALA A 68 68.24 -78.76 12.71
C ALA A 68 69.72 -78.48 12.44
N LEU A 69 70.26 -77.34 12.88
CA LEU A 69 71.65 -76.93 12.64
C LEU A 69 72.62 -77.34 13.76
N ASN A 70 72.11 -77.72 14.93
CA ASN A 70 72.89 -78.40 15.97
C ASN A 70 73.48 -79.73 15.48
N LEU A 71 72.83 -80.40 14.50
CA LEU A 71 73.40 -81.57 13.81
C LEU A 71 74.65 -81.25 12.98
N PHE A 72 74.84 -79.98 12.61
CA PHE A 72 75.98 -79.46 11.85
C PHE A 72 76.93 -78.59 12.70
N ASN A 73 76.79 -78.62 14.04
CA ASN A 73 77.63 -77.90 15.01
C ASN A 73 77.58 -76.35 14.87
N VAL A 74 76.47 -75.80 14.36
CA VAL A 74 76.23 -74.35 14.25
C VAL A 74 75.12 -73.94 15.22
N TYR A 75 75.42 -73.03 16.15
CA TYR A 75 74.50 -72.57 17.21
C TYR A 75 74.08 -71.11 17.01
N PHE A 76 72.78 -70.82 17.02
CA PHE A 76 72.26 -69.44 17.06
C PHE A 76 72.05 -68.96 18.51
N LYS A 77 72.62 -67.80 18.84
CA LYS A 77 72.32 -67.06 20.08
C LYS A 77 71.31 -65.94 19.80
N PRO A 78 70.26 -65.75 20.63
CA PRO A 78 69.92 -66.55 21.82
C PRO A 78 69.20 -67.87 21.51
N ALA A 79 69.35 -68.86 22.40
CA ALA A 79 68.62 -70.13 22.33
C ALA A 79 67.14 -69.95 22.67
N PHE A 80 66.28 -70.86 22.18
CA PHE A 80 64.84 -70.81 22.45
C PHE A 80 64.53 -70.82 23.95
N SER A 81 63.69 -69.89 24.40
CA SER A 81 63.24 -69.77 25.79
C SER A 81 61.73 -69.61 25.84
N TRP A 82 61.07 -70.46 26.64
CA TRP A 82 59.62 -70.40 26.84
C TRP A 82 59.18 -69.12 27.56
N ASN A 83 59.97 -68.67 28.53
CA ASN A 83 59.72 -67.43 29.27
C ASN A 83 59.83 -66.21 28.35
N TYR A 84 60.79 -66.21 27.41
CA TYR A 84 60.92 -65.13 26.43
C TYR A 84 59.73 -65.10 25.47
N LEU A 85 59.24 -66.25 25.00
CA LEU A 85 58.05 -66.30 24.14
C LEU A 85 56.82 -65.74 24.87
N GLN A 86 56.60 -66.12 26.13
CA GLN A 86 55.48 -65.60 26.93
C GLN A 86 55.59 -64.08 27.14
N GLN A 87 56.79 -63.59 27.50
CA GLN A 87 57.03 -62.15 27.65
C GLN A 87 56.85 -61.41 26.33
N TYR A 88 57.34 -61.97 25.22
CA TYR A 88 57.17 -61.41 23.89
C TYR A 88 55.70 -61.30 23.53
N VAL A 89 54.90 -62.37 23.66
CA VAL A 89 53.46 -62.35 23.36
C VAL A 89 52.71 -61.33 24.22
N MET A 90 53.01 -61.26 25.52
CA MET A 90 52.37 -60.30 26.42
C MET A 90 52.75 -58.84 26.10
N PHE A 91 54.03 -58.56 25.83
CA PHE A 91 54.51 -57.25 25.41
C PHE A 91 53.94 -56.85 24.03
N SER A 92 53.90 -57.80 23.12
CA SER A 92 53.37 -57.71 21.75
C SER A 92 51.88 -57.36 21.73
N LEU A 93 51.06 -58.02 22.57
CA LEU A 93 49.63 -57.72 22.75
C LEU A 93 49.38 -56.33 23.35
N SER A 94 50.32 -55.79 24.15
CA SER A 94 50.25 -54.42 24.68
C SER A 94 50.71 -53.33 23.68
N GLY A 95 51.00 -53.70 22.43
CA GLY A 95 51.44 -52.78 21.36
C GLY A 95 52.92 -52.90 20.99
N GLY A 96 53.68 -53.79 21.64
CA GLY A 96 55.11 -54.00 21.42
C GLY A 96 55.49 -54.45 20.00
N VAL A 97 54.58 -55.04 19.23
CA VAL A 97 54.84 -55.44 17.82
C VAL A 97 55.17 -54.25 16.93
N LEU A 98 54.70 -53.05 17.27
CA LEU A 98 55.00 -51.84 16.51
C LEU A 98 56.48 -51.43 16.60
N HIS A 99 57.24 -52.00 17.55
CA HIS A 99 58.69 -51.80 17.65
C HIS A 99 59.51 -52.89 16.94
N GLU A 100 58.85 -53.86 16.30
CA GLU A 100 59.51 -54.94 15.56
C GLU A 100 60.16 -54.41 14.28
N GLN A 101 61.44 -54.72 14.03
CA GLN A 101 62.19 -54.25 12.85
C GLN A 101 61.98 -55.11 11.60
N SER A 102 61.20 -56.19 11.69
CA SER A 102 60.97 -57.11 10.57
C SER A 102 60.00 -56.51 9.55
N TYR A 103 60.52 -56.18 8.36
CA TYR A 103 59.71 -55.74 7.22
C TYR A 103 58.64 -56.75 6.81
N ILE A 104 58.87 -58.05 7.04
CA ILE A 104 57.92 -59.13 6.70
C ILE A 104 56.70 -59.08 7.63
N ILE A 105 56.91 -58.88 8.94
CA ILE A 105 55.81 -58.79 9.91
C ILE A 105 54.99 -57.53 9.65
N TRP A 106 55.66 -56.40 9.38
CA TRP A 106 54.99 -55.17 8.96
C TRP A 106 54.16 -55.33 7.68
N ALA A 107 54.68 -56.06 6.68
CA ALA A 107 53.94 -56.33 5.45
C ALA A 107 52.67 -57.15 5.71
N ILE A 108 52.73 -58.18 6.55
CA ILE A 108 51.57 -59.01 6.93
C ILE A 108 50.53 -58.16 7.67
N MET A 109 50.96 -57.32 8.61
CA MET A 109 50.06 -56.43 9.36
C MET A 109 49.38 -55.41 8.46
N LEU A 110 50.12 -54.80 7.53
CA LEU A 110 49.58 -53.85 6.55
C LEU A 110 48.58 -54.51 5.61
N VAL A 111 48.83 -55.73 5.15
CA VAL A 111 47.88 -56.49 4.31
C VAL A 111 46.60 -56.78 5.09
N MET A 112 46.71 -57.23 6.34
CA MET A 112 45.54 -57.50 7.19
C MET A 112 44.73 -56.23 7.45
N PHE A 113 45.38 -55.13 7.79
CA PHE A 113 44.71 -53.83 7.96
C PHE A 113 44.03 -53.37 6.65
N ALA A 114 44.72 -53.50 5.51
CA ALA A 114 44.17 -53.13 4.21
C ALA A 114 42.91 -53.93 3.83
N ILE A 115 42.81 -55.22 4.20
CA ILE A 115 41.60 -56.03 4.00
C ILE A 115 40.42 -55.46 4.79
N PHE A 116 40.62 -55.12 6.06
CA PHE A 116 39.56 -54.54 6.91
C PHE A 116 39.19 -53.12 6.50
N CYS A 117 40.16 -52.30 6.09
CA CYS A 117 39.89 -50.99 5.49
C CYS A 117 39.10 -51.12 4.19
N ARG A 118 39.45 -52.07 3.31
CA ARG A 118 38.69 -52.35 2.08
C ARG A 118 37.26 -52.79 2.39
N LEU A 119 37.06 -53.65 3.40
CA LEU A 119 35.73 -54.05 3.89
C LEU A 119 34.94 -52.84 4.41
N GLY A 120 35.58 -51.97 5.20
CA GLY A 120 34.99 -50.73 5.70
C GLY A 120 34.59 -49.77 4.57
N VAL A 121 35.47 -49.54 3.60
CA VAL A 121 35.19 -48.71 2.42
C VAL A 121 34.08 -49.31 1.57
N LYS A 122 34.08 -50.63 1.33
CA LYS A 122 33.03 -51.32 0.58
C LYS A 122 31.67 -51.18 1.28
N ASN A 123 31.59 -51.46 2.57
CA ASN A 123 30.34 -51.32 3.32
C ASN A 123 29.88 -49.87 3.38
N TRP A 124 30.79 -48.93 3.58
CA TRP A 124 30.46 -47.51 3.54
C TRP A 124 29.93 -47.09 2.17
N TYR A 125 30.60 -47.49 1.08
CA TYR A 125 30.14 -47.26 -0.28
C TYR A 125 28.76 -47.88 -0.54
N ASP A 126 28.58 -49.16 -0.21
CA ASP A 126 27.31 -49.87 -0.35
C ASP A 126 26.19 -49.18 0.45
N TRP A 127 26.49 -48.66 1.64
CA TRP A 127 25.53 -47.93 2.47
C TRP A 127 25.23 -46.54 1.94
N VAL A 128 26.23 -45.81 1.44
CA VAL A 128 26.02 -44.52 0.75
C VAL A 128 25.17 -44.74 -0.50
N GLN A 129 25.38 -45.86 -1.21
CA GLN A 129 24.59 -46.20 -2.39
C GLN A 129 23.16 -46.65 -2.06
N LYS A 130 22.96 -47.45 -1.00
CA LYS A 130 21.64 -48.01 -0.65
C LYS A 130 20.80 -47.08 0.22
N PHE A 131 21.43 -46.28 1.06
CA PHE A 131 20.78 -45.47 2.10
C PHE A 131 21.04 -43.97 1.96
N GLY A 132 21.79 -43.54 0.94
CA GLY A 132 21.84 -42.13 0.57
C GLY A 132 20.47 -41.66 0.07
N ASP A 133 20.14 -40.39 0.30
CA ASP A 133 18.92 -39.76 -0.23
C ASP A 133 18.99 -39.74 -1.78
N ARG A 134 18.57 -40.84 -2.41
CA ARG A 134 18.53 -41.03 -3.86
C ARG A 134 17.12 -40.85 -4.37
N THR A 135 16.56 -39.66 -4.15
CA THR A 135 15.46 -39.17 -4.98
C THR A 135 16.03 -38.89 -6.36
N THR A 136 15.68 -39.71 -7.35
CA THR A 136 16.12 -39.56 -8.75
C THR A 136 15.49 -38.36 -9.43
N ASN A 137 14.37 -37.86 -8.91
CA ASN A 137 13.62 -36.75 -9.48
C ASN A 137 14.08 -35.38 -8.93
N GLN A 138 13.93 -34.33 -9.75
CA GLN A 138 14.37 -32.97 -9.47
C GLN A 138 13.36 -32.12 -8.66
N ASN A 139 12.13 -32.61 -8.46
CA ASN A 139 11.10 -31.92 -7.66
C ASN A 139 11.36 -32.13 -6.17
N ARG A 140 11.52 -31.03 -5.43
CA ARG A 140 11.73 -31.01 -3.98
C ARG A 140 11.46 -29.63 -3.40
N TRP A 141 11.39 -29.54 -2.08
CA TRP A 141 11.37 -28.26 -1.35
C TRP A 141 12.69 -27.50 -1.45
N ALA A 142 12.60 -26.18 -1.44
CA ALA A 142 13.76 -25.31 -1.30
C ALA A 142 14.38 -25.46 0.10
N THR A 143 15.70 -25.52 0.17
CA THR A 143 16.43 -25.56 1.44
C THR A 143 16.61 -24.16 2.02
N LEU A 144 16.80 -24.06 3.34
CA LEU A 144 17.06 -22.79 4.03
C LEU A 144 18.25 -22.02 3.43
N ASN A 145 19.30 -22.72 3.00
CA ASN A 145 20.47 -22.13 2.34
C ASN A 145 20.12 -21.53 0.96
N GLU A 146 19.21 -22.16 0.22
CA GLU A 146 18.74 -21.64 -1.07
C GLU A 146 17.81 -20.44 -0.89
N ILE A 147 16.97 -20.45 0.14
CA ILE A 147 16.14 -19.31 0.55
C ILE A 147 17.04 -18.12 0.91
N GLU A 148 18.01 -18.32 1.82
CA GLU A 148 18.98 -17.28 2.22
C GLU A 148 19.77 -16.75 1.02
N ARG A 149 20.19 -17.61 0.10
CA ARG A 149 20.92 -17.19 -1.10
C ARG A 149 20.05 -16.34 -2.05
N THR A 150 18.73 -16.55 -2.04
CA THR A 150 17.80 -15.94 -3.01
C THR A 150 17.14 -14.66 -2.49
N TYR A 151 16.84 -14.59 -1.19
CA TYR A 151 15.98 -13.55 -0.62
C TYR A 151 16.69 -12.62 0.35
N VAL A 152 16.08 -11.47 0.58
CA VAL A 152 16.60 -10.45 1.49
C VAL A 152 16.12 -10.75 2.90
N LEU A 153 17.06 -10.86 3.84
CA LEU A 153 16.77 -11.10 5.25
C LEU A 153 16.50 -9.76 5.95
N ILE A 154 15.37 -9.63 6.64
CA ILE A 154 14.97 -8.44 7.41
C ILE A 154 14.55 -8.83 8.83
N PRO A 155 14.62 -7.92 9.82
CA PRO A 155 14.04 -8.12 11.14
C PRO A 155 12.53 -8.42 11.08
N ASP A 156 12.04 -9.29 11.96
CA ASP A 156 10.61 -9.68 12.00
C ASP A 156 9.67 -8.51 12.31
N ARG A 157 10.06 -7.59 13.20
CA ARG A 157 9.24 -6.45 13.62
C ARG A 157 10.06 -5.22 14.00
N ASN A 158 9.39 -4.09 14.24
CA ASN A 158 9.87 -2.83 14.85
C ASN A 158 10.97 -2.06 14.12
N LYS A 159 12.00 -2.74 13.58
CA LYS A 159 13.18 -2.10 13.01
C LYS A 159 13.00 -1.82 11.52
N PHE A 160 13.24 -0.57 11.12
CA PHE A 160 13.35 -0.17 9.71
C PHE A 160 14.54 -0.86 9.02
N TYR A 161 14.37 -1.20 7.74
CA TYR A 161 15.38 -1.91 6.95
C TYR A 161 15.64 -1.21 5.62
N LYS A 162 16.83 -1.43 5.06
CA LYS A 162 17.25 -0.81 3.81
C LYS A 162 16.65 -1.49 2.58
N GLY A 163 16.41 -0.71 1.53
CA GLY A 163 15.84 -1.18 0.27
C GLY A 163 14.30 -1.18 0.22
N PRO A 164 13.73 -1.71 -0.88
CA PRO A 164 12.29 -1.74 -1.10
C PRO A 164 11.58 -2.82 -0.29
N ALA A 165 10.29 -2.58 -0.05
CA ALA A 165 9.40 -3.57 0.51
C ALA A 165 9.30 -4.83 -0.36
N GLY A 166 8.97 -5.97 0.26
CA GLY A 166 8.86 -7.24 -0.44
C GLY A 166 7.90 -8.21 0.22
N GLN A 167 7.46 -9.19 -0.54
CA GLN A 167 6.53 -10.22 -0.09
C GLN A 167 7.18 -11.11 0.98
N PRO A 168 6.54 -11.40 2.14
CA PRO A 168 7.09 -12.29 3.15
C PRO A 168 7.11 -13.73 2.65
N ILE A 169 8.31 -14.30 2.49
CA ILE A 169 8.50 -15.65 1.95
C ILE A 169 8.71 -16.70 3.03
N SER A 170 9.46 -16.42 4.07
CA SER A 170 9.65 -17.40 5.14
C SER A 170 10.13 -16.69 6.39
N HIS A 171 9.87 -17.26 7.55
CA HIS A 171 10.27 -16.70 8.83
C HIS A 171 11.28 -17.62 9.52
N ILE A 172 12.14 -17.08 10.37
CA ILE A 172 12.97 -17.88 11.28
C ILE A 172 13.19 -17.16 12.61
N SER A 173 13.13 -17.91 13.71
CA SER A 173 13.52 -17.39 15.02
C SER A 173 15.01 -17.09 15.08
N GLY A 174 15.37 -15.93 15.61
CA GLY A 174 16.76 -15.51 15.82
C GLY A 174 17.52 -16.36 16.83
N TYR A 175 16.83 -17.22 17.59
CA TYR A 175 17.43 -18.15 18.55
C TYR A 175 17.60 -19.56 17.99
N ALA A 176 17.03 -19.86 16.82
CA ALA A 176 17.10 -21.19 16.24
C ALA A 176 18.55 -21.57 15.88
N PHE A 177 18.94 -22.81 16.17
CA PHE A 177 20.27 -23.31 15.77
C PHE A 177 20.46 -23.34 14.24
N ALA A 178 19.37 -23.47 13.47
CA ALA A 178 19.40 -23.35 12.02
C ALA A 178 19.81 -21.93 11.58
N PHE A 179 19.40 -20.90 12.31
CA PHE A 179 19.80 -19.52 12.07
C PHE A 179 21.27 -19.28 12.44
N PHE A 180 21.76 -19.85 13.56
CA PHE A 180 23.18 -19.82 13.93
C PHE A 180 24.09 -20.33 12.81
N LYS A 181 23.70 -21.42 12.13
CA LYS A 181 24.47 -21.97 10.99
C LYS A 181 24.56 -21.01 9.80
N LEU A 182 23.54 -20.17 9.58
CA LEU A 182 23.54 -19.19 8.50
C LEU A 182 24.26 -17.89 8.90
N HIS A 183 23.93 -17.35 10.08
CA HIS A 183 24.35 -16.03 10.55
C HIS A 183 24.81 -16.07 12.03
N PRO A 184 26.02 -16.59 12.32
CA PRO A 184 26.48 -16.80 13.71
C PRO A 184 26.61 -15.49 14.50
N PHE A 185 27.04 -14.40 13.85
CA PHE A 185 27.17 -13.09 14.50
C PHE A 185 25.81 -12.45 14.85
N LEU A 186 24.81 -12.57 13.96
CA LEU A 186 23.47 -12.06 14.23
C LEU A 186 22.79 -12.87 15.33
N TRP A 187 22.96 -14.20 15.32
CA TRP A 187 22.49 -15.08 16.38
C TRP A 187 23.11 -14.69 17.74
N LEU A 188 24.43 -14.49 17.80
CA LEU A 188 25.11 -14.05 19.04
C LEU A 188 24.53 -12.73 19.56
N LYS A 189 24.31 -11.76 18.66
CA LYS A 189 23.68 -10.48 19.02
C LYS A 189 22.27 -10.65 19.58
N GLN A 190 21.48 -11.58 19.05
CA GLN A 190 20.14 -11.88 19.58
C GLN A 190 20.20 -12.50 20.97
N VAL A 191 21.09 -13.48 21.16
CA VAL A 191 21.28 -14.15 22.45
C VAL A 191 21.77 -13.18 23.52
N VAL A 192 22.67 -12.25 23.20
CA VAL A 192 23.16 -11.22 24.14
C VAL A 192 22.06 -10.23 24.52
N LYS A 193 21.17 -9.87 23.60
CA LYS A 193 20.07 -8.94 23.86
C LYS A 193 18.92 -9.56 24.65
N ALA A 194 18.71 -10.86 24.54
CA ALA A 194 17.62 -11.58 25.20
C ALA A 194 17.58 -11.37 26.72
N PRO A 195 18.66 -11.55 27.51
CA PRO A 195 18.63 -11.36 28.95
C PRO A 195 18.37 -9.90 29.36
N LEU A 196 18.71 -8.93 28.50
CA LEU A 196 18.43 -7.50 28.73
C LEU A 196 16.97 -7.11 28.40
N GLY A 197 16.17 -8.04 27.84
CA GLY A 197 14.80 -7.75 27.42
C GLY A 197 14.70 -6.83 26.20
N LEU A 198 15.81 -6.56 25.51
CA LEU A 198 15.87 -5.63 24.37
C LEU A 198 15.26 -6.19 23.07
N ASN A 199 14.77 -7.43 23.10
CA ASN A 199 14.10 -8.11 21.98
C ASN A 199 12.57 -8.17 22.15
N ARG A 200 12.01 -7.54 23.20
CA ARG A 200 10.56 -7.48 23.42
C ARG A 200 9.90 -6.53 22.42
N GLU A 201 8.61 -6.73 22.13
CA GLU A 201 7.84 -5.85 21.23
C GLU A 201 7.84 -4.40 21.69
N SER A 202 7.81 -4.18 23.01
CA SER A 202 8.05 -2.89 23.66
C SER A 202 9.31 -2.97 24.53
N PHE A 203 10.17 -1.95 24.43
CA PHE A 203 11.39 -1.90 25.24
C PHE A 203 11.07 -1.87 26.74
N PRO A 204 11.94 -2.44 27.59
CA PRO A 204 11.82 -2.30 29.05
C PRO A 204 11.89 -0.82 29.48
N LYS A 205 11.17 -0.46 30.56
CA LYS A 205 11.12 0.93 31.10
C LYS A 205 12.51 1.54 31.32
N TRP A 206 13.46 0.76 31.85
CA TRP A 206 14.83 1.22 32.08
C TRP A 206 15.53 1.65 30.77
N TYR A 207 15.32 0.91 29.68
CA TYR A 207 15.93 1.24 28.38
C TYR A 207 15.21 2.41 27.73
N GLN A 208 13.89 2.52 27.88
CA GLN A 208 13.13 3.68 27.41
C GLN A 208 13.62 5.00 28.02
N GLN A 209 14.04 5.00 29.29
CA GLN A 209 14.58 6.19 29.97
C GLN A 209 15.99 6.55 29.49
N VAL A 210 16.86 5.56 29.29
CA VAL A 210 18.27 5.78 28.91
C VAL A 210 18.44 6.04 27.41
N ARG A 211 17.56 5.47 26.58
CA ARG A 211 17.64 5.52 25.12
C ARG A 211 17.70 6.96 24.54
N PRO A 212 16.86 7.92 24.96
CA PRO A 212 16.96 9.31 24.48
C PRO A 212 18.33 9.93 24.75
N GLN A 213 18.97 9.60 25.88
CA GLN A 213 20.31 10.07 26.21
C GLN A 213 21.37 9.43 25.31
N LEU A 214 21.24 8.13 25.02
CA LEU A 214 22.12 7.41 24.09
C LEU A 214 22.03 7.96 22.66
N MET A 215 20.84 8.40 22.23
CA MET A 215 20.64 8.97 20.89
C MET A 215 21.34 10.32 20.70
N ARG A 216 21.48 11.11 21.76
CA ARG A 216 22.14 12.44 21.71
C ARG A 216 23.67 12.34 21.65
N LEU A 217 24.26 11.16 21.91
CA LEU A 217 25.70 10.97 21.86
C LEU A 217 26.20 11.00 20.39
N PRO A 218 27.18 11.85 20.03
CA PRO A 218 27.63 12.01 18.63
C PRO A 218 28.16 10.73 17.97
N LEU A 219 28.73 9.81 18.77
CA LEU A 219 29.25 8.52 18.29
C LEU A 219 28.15 7.51 17.99
N LEU A 220 26.97 7.65 18.64
CA LEU A 220 25.88 6.70 18.56
C LEU A 220 24.67 7.22 17.77
N SER A 221 24.53 8.54 17.59
CA SER A 221 23.43 9.17 16.85
C SER A 221 23.20 8.53 15.48
N LYS A 222 24.29 8.31 14.72
CA LYS A 222 24.25 7.65 13.40
C LYS A 222 23.63 6.23 13.40
N TYR A 223 23.69 5.51 14.52
CA TYR A 223 23.06 4.19 14.66
C TYR A 223 21.57 4.27 15.05
N PHE A 224 21.11 5.43 15.53
CA PHE A 224 19.76 5.68 16.02
C PHE A 224 18.91 6.58 15.10
N ASP A 225 19.48 7.30 14.13
CA ASP A 225 18.75 8.22 13.23
C ASP A 225 17.50 7.60 12.59
N THR A 226 17.58 6.33 12.16
CA THR A 226 16.46 5.59 11.54
C THR A 226 15.57 4.86 12.56
N GLN A 227 15.80 5.06 13.86
CA GLN A 227 15.13 4.34 14.93
C GLN A 227 14.36 5.24 15.89
N LEU A 228 14.27 6.56 15.67
CA LEU A 228 13.61 7.50 16.60
C LEU A 228 12.23 7.02 17.07
N THR A 229 11.37 6.60 16.13
CA THR A 229 9.99 6.14 16.38
C THR A 229 9.85 4.67 16.82
N VAL A 230 10.96 3.93 16.94
CA VAL A 230 10.93 2.49 17.25
C VAL A 230 10.66 2.25 18.74
N ALA A 231 9.53 1.63 19.06
CA ALA A 231 9.08 1.38 20.43
C ALA A 231 9.66 0.10 21.08
N GLY A 232 10.26 -0.81 20.30
CA GLY A 232 10.84 -2.03 20.83
C GLY A 232 11.81 -2.78 19.92
N GLY A 233 12.14 -3.99 20.34
CA GLY A 233 13.09 -4.90 19.70
C GLY A 233 12.43 -5.91 18.76
N PHE A 234 13.18 -6.95 18.41
CA PHE A 234 12.77 -7.95 17.43
C PHE A 234 13.42 -9.29 17.78
N GLN A 235 12.76 -10.42 17.48
CA GLN A 235 13.18 -11.76 17.95
C GLN A 235 13.51 -12.73 16.80
N GLY A 236 12.91 -12.50 15.65
CA GLY A 236 13.08 -13.31 14.44
C GLY A 236 13.46 -12.48 13.23
N PHE A 237 13.43 -13.14 12.09
CA PHE A 237 13.73 -12.56 10.80
C PHE A 237 12.79 -13.11 9.72
N TYR A 238 12.43 -12.26 8.77
CA TYR A 238 11.76 -12.67 7.54
C TYR A 238 12.76 -12.68 6.38
N TRP A 239 12.62 -13.65 5.49
CA TRP A 239 13.08 -13.52 4.12
C TRP A 239 11.98 -12.89 3.28
N ILE A 240 12.29 -11.80 2.59
CA ILE A 240 11.36 -11.11 1.70
C ILE A 240 11.80 -11.21 0.24
N ASP A 241 10.82 -11.25 -0.67
CA ASP A 241 11.04 -11.05 -2.10
C ASP A 241 10.67 -9.61 -2.51
N PRO A 242 11.65 -8.72 -2.73
CA PRO A 242 11.39 -7.36 -3.20
C PRO A 242 11.09 -7.29 -4.71
N LYS A 243 11.10 -8.41 -5.43
CA LYS A 243 10.81 -8.41 -6.86
C LYS A 243 9.32 -8.04 -7.07
N PRO A 244 9.00 -7.06 -7.94
CA PRO A 244 7.62 -6.71 -8.23
C PRO A 244 6.97 -7.88 -8.98
N THR A 245 6.06 -8.58 -8.33
CA THR A 245 5.27 -9.69 -8.90
C THR A 245 3.88 -9.67 -8.28
N HIS A 246 2.86 -9.95 -9.07
CA HIS A 246 1.52 -10.17 -8.54
C HIS A 246 1.49 -11.43 -7.66
N ALA A 247 0.77 -11.35 -6.54
CA ALA A 247 0.69 -12.39 -5.54
C ALA A 247 -0.76 -12.75 -5.18
N ILE A 248 -1.03 -14.03 -4.96
CA ILE A 248 -2.33 -14.50 -4.48
C ILE A 248 -2.16 -15.34 -3.23
N THR A 249 -3.03 -15.14 -2.25
CA THR A 249 -3.11 -15.93 -1.02
C THR A 249 -4.44 -16.65 -0.95
N THR A 250 -4.38 -17.98 -0.88
CA THR A 250 -5.54 -18.84 -0.73
C THR A 250 -5.62 -19.35 0.72
N GLY A 251 -6.73 -19.03 1.39
CA GLY A 251 -6.94 -19.36 2.79
C GLY A 251 -8.41 -19.29 3.20
N ALA A 252 -8.97 -20.40 3.68
CA ALA A 252 -10.35 -20.47 4.18
C ALA A 252 -10.59 -19.48 5.34
N THR A 253 -11.84 -19.12 5.59
CA THR A 253 -12.21 -18.28 6.74
C THR A 253 -11.69 -18.88 8.05
N ARG A 254 -11.05 -18.05 8.89
CA ARG A 254 -10.35 -18.43 10.15
C ARG A 254 -9.07 -19.27 9.99
N SER A 255 -8.51 -19.42 8.79
CA SER A 255 -7.19 -20.07 8.57
C SER A 255 -5.98 -19.22 9.00
N GLY A 256 -6.21 -17.97 9.39
CA GLY A 256 -5.14 -17.03 9.76
C GLY A 256 -4.53 -16.26 8.58
N LYS A 257 -5.20 -16.23 7.42
CA LYS A 257 -4.82 -15.48 6.21
C LYS A 257 -4.32 -14.04 6.49
N ASP A 258 -5.14 -13.24 7.16
CA ASP A 258 -4.82 -11.84 7.47
C ASP A 258 -3.76 -11.73 8.57
N GLN A 259 -3.87 -12.60 9.59
CA GLN A 259 -2.95 -12.64 10.74
C GLN A 259 -1.52 -13.07 10.38
N ARG A 260 -1.33 -13.99 9.44
CA ARG A 260 0.00 -14.52 9.10
C ARG A 260 0.67 -13.77 7.96
N ARG A 261 -0.14 -13.15 7.10
CA ARG A 261 0.35 -12.50 5.89
C ARG A 261 -0.17 -11.09 5.74
N GLY A 262 -1.47 -10.84 5.82
CA GLY A 262 -2.09 -9.51 5.67
C GLY A 262 -1.41 -8.41 6.48
N TYR A 263 -1.54 -8.47 7.81
CA TYR A 263 -0.98 -7.46 8.72
C TYR A 263 0.56 -7.44 8.68
N ILE A 264 1.18 -8.61 8.55
CA ILE A 264 2.64 -8.74 8.43
C ILE A 264 3.15 -8.03 7.19
N PHE A 265 2.45 -8.13 6.06
CA PHE A 265 2.86 -7.48 4.83
C PHE A 265 2.76 -5.96 4.94
N ILE A 266 1.70 -5.43 5.57
CA ILE A 266 1.60 -3.99 5.89
C ILE A 266 2.74 -3.53 6.80
N ASP A 267 3.08 -4.31 7.84
CA ASP A 267 4.22 -4.02 8.72
C ASP A 267 5.57 -4.04 7.98
N ILE A 268 5.75 -4.95 7.02
CA ILE A 268 6.95 -5.00 6.18
C ILE A 268 7.01 -3.78 5.27
N MET A 269 5.90 -3.38 4.64
CA MET A 269 5.82 -2.21 3.76
C MET A 269 6.16 -0.92 4.51
N ARG A 270 5.58 -0.70 5.69
CA ARG A 270 5.81 0.53 6.46
C ARG A 270 7.26 0.67 6.94
N ARG A 271 7.97 -0.44 7.16
CA ARG A 271 9.36 -0.46 7.69
C ARG A 271 10.44 -0.40 6.61
N ALA A 272 10.06 -0.47 5.32
CA ALA A 272 11.01 -0.33 4.23
C ALA A 272 11.61 1.08 4.17
N GLU A 273 12.81 1.22 3.64
CA GLU A 273 13.41 2.51 3.29
C GLU A 273 12.69 3.12 2.07
N ILE A 274 12.41 2.28 1.06
CA ILE A 274 11.60 2.66 -0.10
C ILE A 274 10.18 2.15 0.14
N GLN A 275 9.38 2.99 0.80
CA GLN A 275 7.98 2.75 1.11
C GLN A 275 7.11 2.82 -0.15
N PRO A 276 6.32 1.76 -0.47
CA PRO A 276 5.32 1.79 -1.53
C PRO A 276 4.04 2.50 -1.05
N ASN A 277 3.21 2.90 -2.01
CA ASN A 277 1.85 3.35 -1.73
C ASN A 277 0.93 2.12 -1.59
N ILE A 278 -0.07 2.21 -0.71
CA ILE A 278 -0.93 1.09 -0.34
C ILE A 278 -2.38 1.44 -0.68
N ILE A 279 -3.07 0.54 -1.35
CA ILE A 279 -4.52 0.58 -1.54
C ILE A 279 -5.04 -0.74 -1.02
N ASP A 280 -5.81 -0.70 0.06
CA ASP A 280 -6.32 -1.89 0.74
C ASP A 280 -7.85 -1.90 0.71
N THR A 281 -8.42 -3.01 0.27
CA THR A 281 -9.88 -3.23 0.36
C THR A 281 -10.19 -3.90 1.68
N ASP A 282 -10.83 -3.19 2.61
CA ASP A 282 -11.05 -3.63 3.99
C ASP A 282 -12.55 -3.74 4.30
N ALA A 283 -13.18 -4.80 3.82
CA ALA A 283 -14.62 -5.04 4.04
C ALA A 283 -15.01 -5.28 5.52
N LYS A 284 -14.05 -5.50 6.42
CA LYS A 284 -14.30 -5.68 7.86
C LYS A 284 -13.92 -4.48 8.70
N ASN A 285 -13.30 -3.45 8.12
CA ASN A 285 -12.72 -2.33 8.84
C ASN A 285 -11.73 -2.80 9.93
N GLU A 286 -11.03 -3.91 9.68
CA GLU A 286 -10.01 -4.46 10.57
C GLU A 286 -8.60 -4.05 10.12
N ASP A 287 -8.32 -4.10 8.81
CA ASP A 287 -7.03 -3.73 8.23
C ASP A 287 -6.70 -2.24 8.50
N ALA A 288 -7.69 -1.37 8.32
CA ALA A 288 -7.62 0.05 8.63
C ALA A 288 -7.33 0.27 10.11
N LYS A 289 -8.19 -0.23 11.01
CA LYS A 289 -8.00 -0.07 12.47
C LYS A 289 -6.66 -0.64 12.96
N MET A 290 -6.23 -1.77 12.44
CA MET A 290 -4.97 -2.37 12.87
C MET A 290 -3.76 -1.55 12.40
N SER A 291 -3.85 -0.89 11.24
CA SER A 291 -2.68 -0.34 10.54
C SER A 291 -2.61 1.18 10.48
N PHE A 292 -3.70 1.91 10.73
CA PHE A 292 -3.80 3.36 10.52
C PHE A 292 -2.74 4.14 11.32
N ILE A 293 -2.72 3.99 12.64
CA ILE A 293 -1.75 4.65 13.53
C ILE A 293 -0.31 4.17 13.24
N PRO A 294 -0.03 2.85 13.12
CA PRO A 294 1.32 2.38 12.76
C PRO A 294 1.87 2.93 11.44
N LEU A 295 1.02 3.16 10.44
CA LEU A 295 1.39 3.74 9.15
C LEU A 295 1.66 5.25 9.27
N GLN A 296 0.81 6.00 9.98
CA GLN A 296 1.04 7.42 10.26
C GLN A 296 2.37 7.64 11.00
N LYS A 297 2.67 6.83 12.02
CA LYS A 297 3.97 6.84 12.74
C LYS A 297 5.17 6.53 11.84
N ALA A 298 4.96 5.79 10.75
CA ALA A 298 5.98 5.51 9.74
C ALA A 298 6.13 6.64 8.69
N GLY A 299 5.27 7.67 8.75
CA GLY A 299 5.29 8.84 7.87
C GLY A 299 4.32 8.77 6.68
N TYR A 300 3.39 7.81 6.68
CA TYR A 300 2.35 7.73 5.63
C TYR A 300 1.29 8.80 5.80
N GLU A 301 0.80 9.33 4.68
CA GLU A 301 -0.52 9.97 4.60
C GLU A 301 -1.56 8.85 4.47
N VAL A 302 -2.29 8.59 5.56
CA VAL A 302 -3.28 7.52 5.62
C VAL A 302 -4.67 8.13 5.44
N GLN A 303 -5.43 7.59 4.48
CA GLN A 303 -6.77 8.01 4.09
C GLN A 303 -7.75 6.84 4.30
N LEU A 304 -8.99 7.15 4.63
CA LEU A 304 -10.05 6.15 4.82
C LEU A 304 -11.24 6.52 3.94
N LEU A 305 -11.49 5.72 2.90
CA LEU A 305 -12.71 5.79 2.10
C LEU A 305 -13.72 4.82 2.71
N ASN A 306 -14.51 5.32 3.65
CA ASN A 306 -15.51 4.55 4.39
C ASN A 306 -16.88 4.66 3.72
N ILE A 307 -17.17 3.70 2.85
CA ILE A 307 -18.45 3.61 2.14
C ILE A 307 -19.54 3.05 3.07
N ALA A 308 -19.15 2.31 4.12
CA ALA A 308 -20.08 1.78 5.12
C ALA A 308 -20.61 2.87 6.06
N ASP A 309 -19.79 3.87 6.38
CA ASP A 309 -20.15 5.02 7.21
C ASP A 309 -19.51 6.30 6.65
N THR A 310 -20.30 7.04 5.86
CA THR A 310 -19.81 8.19 5.09
C THR A 310 -19.60 9.45 5.93
N ASP A 311 -20.13 9.50 7.16
CA ASP A 311 -19.87 10.58 8.10
C ASP A 311 -18.46 10.50 8.69
N TRP A 312 -17.79 9.35 8.53
CA TRP A 312 -16.40 9.12 8.91
C TRP A 312 -15.61 8.57 7.71
N SER A 313 -15.69 9.31 6.60
CA SER A 313 -15.00 9.01 5.35
C SER A 313 -14.34 10.25 4.76
N GLU A 314 -13.21 10.04 4.10
CA GLU A 314 -12.73 10.96 3.07
C GLU A 314 -13.70 10.92 1.87
N SER A 315 -13.82 12.05 1.18
CA SER A 315 -14.68 12.23 0.01
C SER A 315 -13.92 12.10 -1.31
N TRP A 316 -14.57 11.52 -2.31
CA TRP A 316 -14.01 11.36 -3.64
C TRP A 316 -15.12 11.49 -4.68
N ASN A 317 -15.01 12.52 -5.52
CA ASN A 317 -15.86 12.71 -6.68
C ASN A 317 -15.22 12.00 -7.89
N PRO A 318 -15.82 10.92 -8.43
CA PRO A 318 -15.35 10.25 -9.64
C PRO A 318 -15.17 11.20 -10.83
N PHE A 319 -15.99 12.25 -10.94
CA PHE A 319 -15.94 13.20 -12.06
C PHE A 319 -14.79 14.21 -11.92
N GLN A 320 -14.11 14.27 -10.77
CA GLN A 320 -13.12 15.31 -10.48
C GLN A 320 -11.97 15.34 -11.50
N VAL A 321 -11.51 14.19 -11.97
CA VAL A 321 -10.41 14.14 -12.95
C VAL A 321 -10.88 14.70 -14.31
N ALA A 322 -12.06 14.29 -14.76
CA ALA A 322 -12.67 14.82 -15.99
C ALA A 322 -12.94 16.33 -15.86
N LEU A 323 -13.43 16.77 -14.70
CA LEU A 323 -13.69 18.18 -14.38
C LEU A 323 -12.41 19.01 -14.41
N ASN A 324 -11.32 18.52 -13.82
CA ASN A 324 -10.03 19.20 -13.87
C ASN A 324 -9.51 19.36 -15.31
N TYR A 325 -9.75 18.37 -16.19
CA TYR A 325 -9.41 18.49 -17.61
C TYR A 325 -10.33 19.46 -18.35
N ALA A 326 -11.65 19.41 -18.08
CA ALA A 326 -12.62 20.32 -18.67
C ALA A 326 -12.31 21.78 -18.32
N MET A 327 -12.11 22.08 -17.03
CA MET A 327 -11.72 23.41 -16.54
C MET A 327 -10.36 23.88 -17.08
N ALA A 328 -9.46 22.96 -17.43
CA ALA A 328 -8.20 23.27 -18.09
C ALA A 328 -8.32 23.42 -19.63
N GLY A 329 -9.51 23.30 -20.20
CA GLY A 329 -9.75 23.34 -21.64
C GLY A 329 -9.30 22.06 -22.40
N GLU A 330 -8.91 21.00 -21.70
CA GLU A 330 -8.49 19.72 -22.29
C GLU A 330 -9.68 18.78 -22.51
N LEU A 331 -10.63 19.21 -23.36
CA LEU A 331 -11.92 18.54 -23.55
C LEU A 331 -11.81 17.07 -24.00
N ASP A 332 -10.86 16.75 -24.90
CA ASP A 332 -10.62 15.38 -25.35
C ASP A 332 -10.29 14.44 -24.17
N LYS A 333 -9.44 14.88 -23.24
CA LYS A 333 -9.07 14.09 -22.05
C LYS A 333 -10.21 14.03 -21.04
N ALA A 334 -10.98 15.11 -20.90
CA ALA A 334 -12.16 15.13 -20.05
C ALA A 334 -13.18 14.08 -20.50
N ARG A 335 -13.42 13.97 -21.81
CA ARG A 335 -14.28 12.96 -22.42
C ARG A 335 -13.76 11.56 -22.19
N ASP A 336 -12.48 11.31 -22.46
CA ASP A 336 -11.89 9.98 -22.30
C ASP A 336 -12.00 9.49 -20.85
N GLU A 337 -11.77 10.37 -19.87
CA GLU A 337 -11.98 10.06 -18.46
C GLU A 337 -13.45 9.82 -18.11
N ALA A 338 -14.37 10.66 -18.61
CA ALA A 338 -15.81 10.46 -18.43
C ALA A 338 -16.29 9.12 -19.01
N MET A 339 -15.73 8.71 -20.15
CA MET A 339 -16.03 7.42 -20.77
C MET A 339 -15.58 6.24 -19.91
N VAL A 340 -14.40 6.33 -19.28
CA VAL A 340 -13.92 5.31 -18.33
C VAL A 340 -14.90 5.15 -17.17
N ILE A 341 -15.41 6.26 -16.63
CA ILE A 341 -16.39 6.24 -15.53
C ILE A 341 -17.69 5.55 -15.96
N VAL A 342 -18.23 5.89 -17.13
CA VAL A 342 -19.45 5.28 -17.67
C VAL A 342 -19.27 3.78 -17.91
N GLN A 343 -18.12 3.36 -18.47
CA GLN A 343 -17.84 1.94 -18.70
C GLN A 343 -17.80 1.16 -17.38
N ILE A 344 -17.20 1.73 -16.34
CA ILE A 344 -17.14 1.06 -15.05
C ILE A 344 -18.53 0.94 -14.41
N ILE A 345 -19.33 2.02 -14.44
CA ILE A 345 -20.71 2.01 -13.93
C ILE A 345 -21.62 1.08 -14.76
N GLY A 346 -21.45 1.03 -16.08
CA GLY A 346 -22.29 0.22 -16.99
C GLY A 346 -22.00 -1.27 -16.93
N SER A 347 -20.77 -1.66 -16.59
CA SER A 347 -20.33 -3.06 -16.56
C SER A 347 -20.81 -3.89 -15.36
N SER A 348 -21.35 -3.25 -14.32
CA SER A 348 -21.75 -3.93 -13.08
C SER A 348 -23.05 -4.73 -13.20
N SER A 349 -23.80 -4.57 -14.30
CA SER A 349 -25.13 -5.19 -14.47
C SER A 349 -25.19 -6.39 -15.45
N SER A 350 -24.12 -6.72 -16.18
CA SER A 350 -24.16 -7.76 -17.22
C SER A 350 -23.38 -9.03 -16.80
N SER A 351 -24.04 -9.89 -16.02
CA SER A 351 -23.55 -11.26 -15.75
C SER A 351 -24.02 -12.28 -16.80
N GLU A 352 -24.82 -11.88 -17.79
CA GLU A 352 -25.26 -12.75 -18.88
C GLU A 352 -24.83 -12.18 -20.22
N GLY A 353 -24.20 -13.03 -21.04
CA GLY A 353 -23.57 -12.64 -22.30
C GLY A 353 -24.57 -12.07 -23.31
N GLY A 354 -24.42 -10.79 -23.58
CA GLY A 354 -25.06 -10.07 -24.68
C GLY A 354 -25.04 -8.58 -24.38
N ASN A 355 -24.20 -7.81 -25.07
CA ASN A 355 -24.31 -6.34 -25.04
C ASN A 355 -25.65 -5.99 -25.70
N ASP A 356 -26.70 -5.83 -24.89
CA ASP A 356 -27.99 -5.45 -25.40
C ASP A 356 -27.91 -4.05 -26.01
N ILE A 357 -28.59 -3.81 -27.13
CA ILE A 357 -28.54 -2.52 -27.86
C ILE A 357 -28.92 -1.35 -26.94
N TRP A 358 -29.78 -1.64 -25.96
CA TRP A 358 -30.31 -0.75 -24.94
C TRP A 358 -29.24 -0.37 -23.92
N ASP A 359 -28.39 -1.32 -23.51
CA ASP A 359 -27.29 -1.08 -22.57
C ASP A 359 -26.26 -0.12 -23.17
N LYS A 360 -25.87 -0.36 -24.43
CA LYS A 360 -24.93 0.52 -25.13
C LYS A 360 -25.51 1.92 -25.33
N THR A 361 -26.80 2.00 -25.69
CA THR A 361 -27.49 3.29 -25.86
C THR A 361 -27.60 4.03 -24.52
N ALA A 362 -27.85 3.33 -23.42
CA ALA A 362 -27.88 3.93 -22.08
C ALA A 362 -26.50 4.46 -21.66
N GLU A 363 -25.41 3.72 -21.93
CA GLU A 363 -24.03 4.21 -21.69
C GLU A 363 -23.74 5.50 -22.45
N ASP A 364 -24.00 5.51 -23.76
CA ASP A 364 -23.69 6.68 -24.60
C ASP A 364 -24.55 7.90 -24.19
N THR A 365 -25.79 7.66 -23.75
CA THR A 365 -26.67 8.71 -23.20
C THR A 365 -26.17 9.20 -21.83
N GLN A 366 -25.70 8.30 -20.96
CA GLN A 366 -25.09 8.67 -19.67
C GLN A 366 -23.85 9.53 -19.88
N LEU A 367 -22.99 9.14 -20.83
CA LEU A 367 -21.80 9.92 -21.20
C LEU A 367 -22.19 11.31 -21.69
N ALA A 368 -23.22 11.42 -22.53
CA ALA A 368 -23.71 12.71 -23.00
C ALA A 368 -24.18 13.62 -21.85
N ILE A 369 -24.90 13.06 -20.86
CA ILE A 369 -25.32 13.82 -19.67
C ILE A 369 -24.11 14.28 -18.84
N ILE A 370 -23.12 13.41 -18.62
CA ILE A 370 -21.90 13.78 -17.90
C ILE A 370 -21.17 14.93 -18.61
N LEU A 371 -21.05 14.88 -19.94
CA LEU A 371 -20.44 15.97 -20.73
C LEU A 371 -21.21 17.29 -20.59
N ILE A 372 -22.55 17.24 -20.53
CA ILE A 372 -23.38 18.42 -20.26
C ILE A 372 -23.11 18.98 -18.86
N LEU A 373 -23.04 18.13 -17.84
CA LEU A 373 -22.74 18.56 -16.47
C LEU A 373 -21.35 19.18 -16.36
N LEU A 374 -20.35 18.60 -17.03
CA LEU A 374 -19.00 19.18 -17.12
C LEU A 374 -19.01 20.54 -17.82
N TRP A 375 -19.81 20.69 -18.89
CA TRP A 375 -19.98 21.97 -19.58
C TRP A 375 -20.66 23.02 -18.69
N LEU A 376 -21.73 22.66 -17.99
CA LEU A 376 -22.43 23.55 -17.04
C LEU A 376 -21.48 24.02 -15.94
N ALA A 377 -20.72 23.10 -15.35
CA ALA A 377 -19.71 23.42 -14.35
C ALA A 377 -18.66 24.40 -14.89
N MET A 378 -18.16 24.17 -16.11
CA MET A 378 -17.18 25.04 -16.76
C MET A 378 -17.75 26.42 -17.14
N ALA A 379 -19.01 26.48 -17.59
CA ALA A 379 -19.65 27.72 -18.01
C ALA A 379 -20.00 28.65 -16.82
N GLN A 380 -20.31 28.07 -15.66
CA GLN A 380 -20.66 28.79 -14.43
C GLN A 380 -19.49 28.94 -13.45
N ASP A 381 -18.32 28.38 -13.78
CA ASP A 381 -17.16 28.25 -12.87
C ASP A 381 -17.52 27.58 -11.52
N ASP A 382 -18.48 26.65 -11.54
CA ASP A 382 -18.96 25.95 -10.35
C ASP A 382 -18.79 24.43 -10.50
N GLN A 383 -17.79 23.91 -9.78
CA GLN A 383 -17.47 22.48 -9.78
C GLN A 383 -18.55 21.59 -9.15
N THR A 384 -19.44 22.16 -8.32
CA THR A 384 -20.47 21.39 -7.61
C THR A 384 -21.59 20.88 -8.53
N LEU A 385 -21.71 21.45 -9.73
CA LEU A 385 -22.66 21.02 -10.76
C LEU A 385 -22.26 19.70 -11.43
N ALA A 386 -20.98 19.31 -11.36
CA ALA A 386 -20.47 18.09 -11.99
C ALA A 386 -20.20 17.00 -10.94
N THR A 387 -21.26 16.34 -10.49
CA THR A 387 -21.19 15.22 -9.53
C THR A 387 -21.95 13.99 -10.05
N PRO A 388 -21.64 12.78 -9.55
CA PRO A 388 -22.39 11.58 -9.92
C PRO A 388 -23.88 11.67 -9.59
N ALA A 389 -24.22 12.31 -8.47
CA ALA A 389 -25.60 12.58 -8.07
C ALA A 389 -26.29 13.59 -9.02
N GLY A 390 -25.51 14.45 -9.67
CA GLY A 390 -25.99 15.37 -10.71
C GLY A 390 -26.62 14.65 -11.91
N VAL A 391 -26.20 13.42 -12.24
CA VAL A 391 -26.77 12.66 -13.38
C VAL A 391 -28.26 12.33 -13.17
N PRO A 392 -28.67 11.60 -12.11
CA PRO A 392 -30.09 11.33 -11.88
C PRO A 392 -30.89 12.60 -11.57
N GLN A 393 -30.28 13.61 -10.92
CA GLN A 393 -30.92 14.90 -10.65
C GLN A 393 -31.23 15.67 -11.94
N PHE A 394 -30.28 15.71 -12.88
CA PHE A 394 -30.47 16.31 -14.19
C PHE A 394 -31.60 15.63 -14.97
N ILE A 395 -31.61 14.30 -14.99
CA ILE A 395 -32.69 13.52 -15.62
C ILE A 395 -34.05 13.91 -15.01
N ASN A 396 -34.15 13.95 -13.67
CA ASN A 396 -35.39 14.29 -12.98
C ASN A 396 -35.84 15.74 -13.24
N SER A 397 -34.91 16.69 -13.23
CA SER A 397 -35.20 18.11 -13.49
C SER A 397 -35.71 18.31 -14.91
N VAL A 398 -35.06 17.66 -15.88
CA VAL A 398 -35.41 17.78 -17.30
C VAL A 398 -36.71 17.04 -17.62
N ASN A 399 -37.02 15.93 -16.95
CA ASN A 399 -38.28 15.19 -17.13
C ASN A 399 -39.54 15.99 -16.76
N GLN A 400 -39.41 17.09 -16.00
CA GLN A 400 -40.54 17.99 -15.71
C GLN A 400 -41.08 18.69 -16.97
N PHE A 401 -40.25 18.78 -18.02
CA PHE A 401 -40.58 19.47 -19.27
C PHE A 401 -41.01 18.50 -20.40
N ASN A 402 -41.43 17.28 -20.06
CA ASN A 402 -41.94 16.32 -21.04
C ASN A 402 -43.19 16.85 -21.77
N ASP A 403 -43.29 16.67 -23.09
CA ASP A 403 -44.50 17.01 -23.83
C ASP A 403 -45.61 15.97 -23.55
N PRO A 404 -46.75 16.33 -22.95
CA PRO A 404 -47.83 15.39 -22.66
C PRO A 404 -48.53 14.87 -23.93
N LYS A 405 -48.32 15.48 -25.10
CA LYS A 405 -48.97 15.12 -26.38
C LYS A 405 -48.11 14.26 -27.29
N ASP A 406 -46.78 14.32 -27.19
CA ASP A 406 -45.87 13.52 -28.00
C ASP A 406 -44.85 12.76 -27.14
N LYS A 407 -45.02 11.44 -27.07
CA LYS A 407 -44.13 10.53 -26.32
C LYS A 407 -42.68 10.53 -26.84
N ASN A 408 -42.41 11.05 -28.03
CA ASN A 408 -41.06 11.14 -28.59
C ASN A 408 -40.33 12.45 -28.21
N LEU A 409 -41.06 13.46 -27.71
CA LEU A 409 -40.57 14.76 -27.24
C LEU A 409 -40.49 14.78 -25.71
N ASP A 410 -39.73 13.85 -25.14
CA ASP A 410 -39.35 13.95 -23.74
C ASP A 410 -38.45 15.18 -23.49
N GLY A 411 -38.39 15.62 -22.23
CA GLY A 411 -37.65 16.80 -21.82
C GLY A 411 -36.17 16.69 -22.19
N LEU A 412 -35.58 15.48 -22.13
CA LEU A 412 -34.19 15.27 -22.49
C LEU A 412 -33.94 15.50 -23.99
N THR A 413 -34.85 15.02 -24.85
CA THR A 413 -34.80 15.28 -26.30
C THR A 413 -34.99 16.74 -26.61
N GLN A 414 -35.92 17.40 -25.93
CA GLN A 414 -36.11 18.84 -26.06
C GLN A 414 -34.85 19.61 -25.65
N TYR A 415 -34.21 19.23 -24.55
CA TYR A 415 -32.95 19.82 -24.10
C TYR A 415 -31.83 19.66 -25.13
N PHE A 416 -31.60 18.45 -25.66
CA PHE A 416 -30.62 18.23 -26.73
C PHE A 416 -30.96 19.01 -28.01
N ASN A 417 -32.24 19.14 -28.36
CA ASN A 417 -32.67 19.94 -29.51
C ASN A 417 -32.42 21.45 -29.30
N MET A 418 -32.50 21.94 -28.06
CA MET A 418 -32.13 23.32 -27.73
C MET A 418 -30.61 23.50 -27.81
N LEU A 419 -29.82 22.57 -27.27
CA LEU A 419 -28.36 22.61 -27.36
C LEU A 419 -27.85 22.65 -28.81
N ARG A 420 -28.54 21.97 -29.74
CA ARG A 420 -28.24 22.01 -31.20
C ARG A 420 -28.37 23.39 -31.83
N LYS A 421 -29.13 24.29 -31.21
CA LYS A 421 -29.42 25.64 -31.72
C LYS A 421 -28.49 26.70 -31.14
N LEU A 422 -27.56 26.34 -30.24
CA LEU A 422 -26.53 27.26 -29.75
C LEU A 422 -25.65 27.74 -30.89
N ASP A 423 -25.31 29.02 -30.92
CA ASP A 423 -24.41 29.61 -31.91
C ASP A 423 -23.30 30.44 -31.23
N PRO A 424 -22.03 30.00 -31.23
CA PRO A 424 -21.54 28.70 -31.71
C PRO A 424 -21.82 27.56 -30.72
N VAL A 425 -22.03 26.33 -31.21
CA VAL A 425 -22.13 25.13 -30.36
C VAL A 425 -20.75 24.82 -29.73
N PRO A 426 -20.64 24.74 -28.40
CA PRO A 426 -19.40 24.35 -27.74
C PRO A 426 -18.95 22.94 -28.17
N PRO A 427 -17.64 22.66 -28.34
CA PRO A 427 -17.16 21.35 -28.79
C PRO A 427 -17.62 20.18 -27.91
N ILE A 428 -17.58 20.35 -26.58
CA ILE A 428 -18.05 19.35 -25.60
C ILE A 428 -19.55 19.04 -25.75
N ILE A 429 -20.36 20.05 -26.11
CA ILE A 429 -21.79 19.89 -26.34
C ILE A 429 -22.06 19.20 -27.68
N ASN A 430 -21.31 19.54 -28.73
CA ASN A 430 -21.40 18.84 -30.00
C ASN A 430 -21.12 17.34 -29.84
N GLU A 431 -20.10 16.98 -29.07
CA GLU A 431 -19.82 15.58 -28.73
C GLU A 431 -20.95 14.92 -27.93
N ALA A 432 -21.51 15.62 -26.93
CA ALA A 432 -22.64 15.11 -26.16
C ALA A 432 -23.85 14.78 -27.06
N ILE A 433 -24.15 15.67 -28.02
CA ILE A 433 -25.23 15.46 -29.01
C ILE A 433 -24.94 14.25 -29.90
N LEU A 434 -23.70 14.06 -30.35
CA LEU A 434 -23.30 12.92 -31.16
C LEU A 434 -23.45 11.60 -30.39
N LYS A 435 -23.05 11.57 -29.11
CA LYS A 435 -23.20 10.40 -28.25
C LYS A 435 -24.65 10.07 -27.95
N ALA A 436 -25.50 11.07 -27.78
CA ALA A 436 -26.95 10.90 -27.62
C ALA A 436 -27.67 10.53 -28.94
N GLY A 437 -26.97 10.41 -30.08
CA GLY A 437 -27.60 10.21 -31.40
C GLY A 437 -28.55 9.01 -31.48
N SER A 438 -28.16 7.85 -30.94
CA SER A 438 -28.99 6.64 -30.91
C SER A 438 -30.26 6.83 -30.06
N TYR A 439 -30.16 7.55 -28.93
CA TYR A 439 -31.29 7.89 -28.08
C TYR A 439 -32.26 8.87 -28.77
N LEU A 440 -31.71 9.91 -29.41
CA LEU A 440 -32.49 10.92 -30.12
C LEU A 440 -33.20 10.34 -31.36
N GLY A 441 -32.65 9.29 -31.96
CA GLY A 441 -33.27 8.55 -33.07
C GLY A 441 -34.26 7.45 -32.64
N ALA A 442 -34.30 7.08 -31.36
CA ALA A 442 -35.20 6.05 -30.84
C ALA A 442 -36.63 6.58 -30.63
N THR A 443 -37.62 5.69 -30.73
CA THR A 443 -39.05 6.04 -30.64
C THR A 443 -39.75 5.29 -29.50
N GLY A 444 -40.76 5.95 -28.89
CA GLY A 444 -41.71 5.39 -27.92
C GLY A 444 -41.09 4.49 -26.83
N ASP A 445 -41.44 3.20 -26.87
CA ASP A 445 -41.07 2.20 -25.87
C ASP A 445 -39.55 1.93 -25.83
N THR A 446 -38.87 2.11 -26.96
CA THR A 446 -37.40 1.96 -27.04
C THR A 446 -36.72 2.99 -26.15
N LYS A 447 -37.15 4.24 -26.28
CA LYS A 447 -36.64 5.38 -25.52
C LYS A 447 -36.94 5.25 -24.02
N SER A 448 -38.16 4.80 -23.71
CA SER A 448 -38.59 4.54 -22.34
C SER A 448 -37.74 3.48 -21.65
N SER A 449 -37.40 2.38 -22.34
CA SER A 449 -36.59 1.34 -21.71
C SER A 449 -35.11 1.72 -21.62
N VAL A 450 -34.55 2.52 -22.57
CA VAL A 450 -33.22 3.12 -22.41
C VAL A 450 -33.18 4.04 -21.18
N MET A 451 -34.20 4.89 -21.00
CA MET A 451 -34.31 5.76 -19.83
C MET A 451 -34.42 4.95 -18.53
N PHE A 452 -35.20 3.86 -18.52
CA PHE A 452 -35.29 2.96 -17.37
C PHE A 452 -33.93 2.33 -17.02
N THR A 453 -33.18 1.85 -18.02
CA THR A 453 -31.82 1.32 -17.82
C THR A 453 -30.87 2.40 -17.28
N LEU A 454 -30.93 3.62 -17.82
CA LEU A 454 -30.12 4.76 -17.38
C LEU A 454 -30.44 5.17 -15.93
N GLN A 455 -31.72 5.27 -15.56
CA GLN A 455 -32.15 5.58 -14.20
C GLN A 455 -31.74 4.47 -13.23
N SER A 456 -31.91 3.20 -13.61
CA SER A 456 -31.48 2.06 -12.81
C SER A 456 -29.98 2.14 -12.48
N ARG A 457 -29.13 2.42 -13.47
CA ARG A 457 -27.67 2.55 -13.30
C ARG A 457 -27.24 3.76 -12.48
N SER A 458 -27.93 4.88 -12.62
CA SER A 458 -27.60 6.12 -11.90
C SER A 458 -28.18 6.19 -10.48
N SER A 459 -29.14 5.30 -10.15
CA SER A 459 -29.82 5.26 -8.85
C SER A 459 -28.87 5.07 -7.66
N LEU A 460 -27.71 4.42 -7.84
CA LEU A 460 -26.67 4.27 -6.82
C LEU A 460 -26.25 5.63 -6.24
N PHE A 461 -26.13 6.64 -7.10
CA PHE A 461 -25.68 7.98 -6.73
C PHE A 461 -26.83 8.90 -6.27
N ALA A 462 -28.08 8.43 -6.33
CA ALA A 462 -29.24 9.19 -5.87
C ALA A 462 -29.41 9.15 -4.34
N SER A 463 -28.79 8.18 -3.64
CA SER A 463 -28.83 8.13 -2.18
C SER A 463 -28.03 9.28 -1.57
N GLU A 464 -28.56 9.91 -0.51
CA GLU A 464 -27.89 11.04 0.16
C GLU A 464 -26.49 10.65 0.67
N THR A 465 -26.34 9.45 1.22
CA THR A 465 -25.09 8.89 1.72
C THR A 465 -24.00 8.83 0.63
N VAL A 466 -24.32 8.27 -0.55
CA VAL A 466 -23.37 8.19 -1.69
C VAL A 466 -23.15 9.57 -2.30
N ALA A 467 -24.20 10.37 -2.43
CA ALA A 467 -24.11 11.72 -2.97
C ALA A 467 -23.19 12.61 -2.12
N ARG A 468 -23.29 12.54 -0.78
CA ARG A 468 -22.39 13.23 0.15
C ARG A 468 -20.95 12.78 -0.03
N LEU A 469 -20.71 11.47 -0.09
CA LEU A 469 -19.38 10.86 -0.28
C LEU A 469 -18.72 11.31 -1.59
N THR A 470 -19.52 11.48 -2.65
CA THR A 470 -19.06 11.75 -4.02
C THR A 470 -19.26 13.20 -4.49
N SER A 471 -19.74 14.08 -3.62
CA SER A 471 -19.99 15.49 -3.92
C SER A 471 -18.72 16.30 -4.17
N ARG A 472 -17.66 16.00 -3.43
CA ARG A 472 -16.36 16.71 -3.46
C ARG A 472 -15.22 15.71 -3.35
N SER A 473 -14.00 16.14 -3.70
CA SER A 473 -12.80 15.31 -3.58
C SER A 473 -11.82 15.89 -2.56
N THR A 474 -11.60 15.13 -1.49
CA THR A 474 -10.42 15.27 -0.61
C THR A 474 -9.29 14.35 -1.07
N ILE A 475 -9.65 13.20 -1.68
CA ILE A 475 -8.69 12.28 -2.29
C ILE A 475 -8.37 12.72 -3.72
N GLN A 476 -7.09 12.97 -3.99
CA GLN A 476 -6.60 13.20 -5.35
C GLN A 476 -5.92 11.95 -5.92
N ILE A 477 -6.59 11.28 -6.85
CA ILE A 477 -6.20 9.96 -7.38
C ILE A 477 -4.82 9.95 -8.05
N SER A 478 -4.41 11.04 -8.72
CA SER A 478 -3.09 11.11 -9.37
C SER A 478 -1.91 11.12 -8.39
N ASP A 479 -2.15 11.40 -7.10
CA ASP A 479 -1.07 11.44 -6.09
C ASP A 479 -0.52 10.06 -5.73
N TYR A 480 -1.30 9.00 -5.93
CA TYR A 480 -0.83 7.66 -5.64
C TYR A 480 0.31 7.24 -6.58
N GLY A 481 0.38 7.75 -7.80
CA GLY A 481 1.52 7.53 -8.70
C GLY A 481 2.48 8.72 -8.77
N PHE A 482 1.94 9.94 -8.71
CA PHE A 482 2.64 11.19 -9.04
C PHE A 482 2.32 12.31 -8.02
N PRO A 483 2.89 12.22 -6.79
CA PRO A 483 2.66 13.19 -5.73
C PRO A 483 3.35 14.55 -5.99
N ARG A 484 4.25 14.62 -6.97
CA ARG A 484 4.98 15.83 -7.36
C ARG A 484 4.65 16.15 -8.80
N MET A 485 3.83 17.16 -9.01
CA MET A 485 3.28 17.47 -10.31
C MET A 485 3.27 18.98 -10.52
N LEU A 486 3.95 19.40 -11.56
CA LEU A 486 3.91 20.76 -12.06
C LEU A 486 2.90 20.84 -13.19
N LYS A 487 2.03 21.84 -13.11
CA LYS A 487 1.18 22.28 -14.21
C LYS A 487 1.51 23.72 -14.53
N VAL A 488 1.78 24.02 -15.79
CA VAL A 488 2.03 25.38 -16.29
C VAL A 488 1.14 25.61 -17.48
N ASN A 489 0.44 26.74 -17.52
CA ASN A 489 -0.34 27.16 -18.67
C ASN A 489 0.39 28.30 -19.36
N VAL A 490 0.77 28.07 -20.63
CA VAL A 490 1.38 29.05 -21.51
C VAL A 490 0.35 29.54 -22.55
N PRO A 491 0.57 30.70 -23.19
CA PRO A 491 -0.30 31.19 -24.25
C PRO A 491 -0.49 30.17 -25.38
N THR A 492 -1.64 30.23 -26.06
CA THR A 492 -2.03 29.29 -27.13
C THR A 492 -1.09 29.31 -28.34
N ASP A 493 -0.25 30.34 -28.48
CA ASP A 493 0.80 30.41 -29.50
C ASP A 493 1.86 29.29 -29.38
N TYR A 494 1.98 28.70 -28.18
CA TYR A 494 2.93 27.63 -27.89
C TYR A 494 2.36 26.22 -28.14
N VAL A 495 1.10 26.10 -28.60
CA VAL A 495 0.43 24.81 -28.82
C VAL A 495 1.25 23.90 -29.76
N GLY A 496 1.49 22.67 -29.32
CA GLY A 496 2.25 21.68 -30.08
C GLY A 496 3.78 21.89 -30.07
N ALA A 497 4.28 22.98 -29.48
CA ALA A 497 5.71 23.16 -29.24
C ALA A 497 6.21 22.15 -28.20
N THR A 498 7.50 21.85 -28.27
CA THR A 498 8.20 20.99 -27.29
C THR A 498 8.84 21.86 -26.23
N ALA A 499 8.36 21.77 -25.00
CA ALA A 499 8.94 22.41 -23.83
C ALA A 499 9.93 21.45 -23.16
N MET A 500 11.13 21.91 -22.86
CA MET A 500 12.11 21.18 -22.05
C MET A 500 11.96 21.62 -20.60
N VAL A 501 11.66 20.70 -19.70
CA VAL A 501 11.50 20.97 -18.26
C VAL A 501 12.73 20.45 -17.53
N GLU A 502 13.38 21.30 -16.74
CA GLU A 502 14.64 21.00 -16.04
C GLU A 502 14.54 21.39 -14.56
N LEU A 503 14.99 20.50 -13.68
CA LEU A 503 15.10 20.73 -12.23
C LEU A 503 16.56 20.92 -11.82
N TYR A 504 16.85 21.97 -11.08
CA TYR A 504 18.16 22.37 -10.56
C TYR A 504 18.14 22.59 -9.05
N LYS A 505 19.33 22.61 -8.45
CA LYS A 505 19.56 23.10 -7.08
C LYS A 505 19.98 24.59 -7.16
N GLN A 506 19.33 25.47 -6.40
CA GLN A 506 19.46 26.92 -6.58
C GLN A 506 20.85 27.49 -6.22
N GLN A 507 21.61 26.85 -5.32
CA GLN A 507 22.94 27.30 -4.86
C GLN A 507 24.03 27.27 -5.96
N ASP A 508 23.74 26.71 -7.14
CA ASP A 508 24.62 26.77 -8.29
C ASP A 508 24.35 28.06 -9.09
N ASP A 509 24.84 29.21 -8.57
CA ASP A 509 24.76 30.54 -9.19
C ASP A 509 25.47 30.63 -10.56
N GLN A 510 26.16 29.57 -10.97
CA GLN A 510 26.45 29.30 -12.36
C GLN A 510 25.85 27.95 -12.72
N ALA A 511 24.98 27.96 -13.73
CA ALA A 511 24.51 26.79 -14.46
C ALA A 511 25.68 26.04 -15.14
N GLN A 512 26.62 25.51 -14.36
CA GLN A 512 27.61 24.55 -14.78
C GLN A 512 27.19 23.15 -14.32
N SER A 513 26.25 22.63 -15.12
CA SER A 513 26.41 21.37 -15.85
C SER A 513 25.73 20.09 -15.35
N HIS A 514 24.87 20.10 -14.34
CA HIS A 514 24.02 18.92 -14.11
C HIS A 514 22.62 19.25 -13.58
N TYR A 515 21.61 19.13 -14.43
CA TYR A 515 20.22 19.03 -14.01
C TYR A 515 20.03 17.78 -13.14
N LEU A 516 19.14 17.86 -12.14
CA LEU A 516 18.70 16.71 -11.34
C LEU A 516 17.75 15.81 -12.13
N GLU A 517 16.84 16.44 -12.88
CA GLU A 517 15.86 15.78 -13.72
C GLU A 517 15.58 16.67 -14.94
N GLN A 518 15.45 16.06 -16.11
CA GLN A 518 15.12 16.74 -17.35
C GLN A 518 14.26 15.82 -18.21
N ASP A 519 13.21 16.37 -18.82
CA ASP A 519 12.44 15.69 -19.85
C ASP A 519 11.79 16.70 -20.80
N ALA A 520 11.41 16.21 -21.99
CA ALA A 520 10.73 17.00 -23.00
C ALA A 520 9.23 16.69 -22.99
N VAL A 521 8.41 17.73 -22.89
CA VAL A 521 6.94 17.62 -22.86
C VAL A 521 6.36 18.46 -23.99
N LYS A 522 5.36 17.92 -24.69
CA LYS A 522 4.62 18.70 -25.70
C LYS A 522 3.56 19.56 -25.03
N VAL A 523 3.45 20.80 -25.47
CA VAL A 523 2.39 21.72 -25.02
C VAL A 523 1.04 21.22 -25.57
N SER A 524 0.05 21.10 -24.69
CA SER A 524 -1.30 20.66 -25.05
C SER A 524 -2.02 21.71 -25.91
N ARG A 525 -3.18 21.34 -26.47
CA ARG A 525 -4.01 22.26 -27.27
C ARG A 525 -4.53 23.46 -26.48
N ALA A 526 -4.63 23.33 -25.17
CA ALA A 526 -5.03 24.41 -24.27
C ALA A 526 -3.86 25.26 -23.76
N GLY A 527 -2.63 25.00 -24.23
CA GLY A 527 -1.43 25.65 -23.72
C GLY A 527 -0.90 25.03 -22.41
N GLY A 528 -1.43 23.87 -22.00
CA GLY A 528 -1.03 23.21 -20.76
C GLY A 528 0.25 22.38 -20.91
N ILE A 529 1.15 22.52 -19.93
CA ILE A 529 2.33 21.67 -19.71
C ILE A 529 2.16 20.98 -18.37
N GLN A 530 2.04 19.65 -18.39
CA GLN A 530 1.94 18.84 -17.18
C GLN A 530 3.17 17.94 -17.06
N TYR A 531 3.91 18.07 -15.97
CA TYR A 531 5.14 17.31 -15.74
C TYR A 531 5.24 16.74 -14.32
N PRO A 532 5.35 15.41 -14.16
CA PRO A 532 5.55 14.78 -12.87
C PRO A 532 7.04 14.53 -12.53
N PHE A 533 7.53 15.10 -11.44
CA PHE A 533 8.92 14.96 -11.01
C PHE A 533 9.15 13.69 -10.19
N GLN A 534 10.13 12.87 -10.59
CA GLN A 534 10.57 11.70 -9.82
C GLN A 534 11.48 12.08 -8.65
N HIS A 535 12.32 13.09 -8.83
CA HIS A 535 13.26 13.52 -7.79
C HIS A 535 12.57 14.28 -6.66
N VAL A 536 13.05 14.04 -5.44
CA VAL A 536 12.71 14.87 -4.28
C VAL A 536 13.43 16.21 -4.47
N PHE A 537 12.72 17.32 -4.28
CA PHE A 537 13.32 18.64 -4.50
C PHE A 537 14.45 18.86 -3.49
N PRO A 538 15.53 19.58 -3.83
CA PRO A 538 16.49 20.07 -2.83
C PRO A 538 15.82 21.08 -1.88
N ASP A 539 16.55 21.48 -0.83
CA ASP A 539 16.05 22.52 0.10
C ASP A 539 15.85 23.85 -0.66
N ASP A 540 16.79 24.25 -1.52
CA ASP A 540 16.63 25.36 -2.48
C ASP A 540 16.59 24.80 -3.90
N TRP A 541 15.50 25.06 -4.63
CA TRP A 541 15.22 24.43 -5.92
C TRP A 541 14.86 25.45 -7.01
N LEU A 542 15.17 25.09 -8.25
CA LEU A 542 14.92 25.92 -9.42
C LEU A 542 14.40 25.03 -10.56
N ILE A 543 13.23 25.38 -11.10
CA ILE A 543 12.65 24.75 -12.29
C ILE A 543 12.79 25.73 -13.45
N LYS A 544 13.40 25.26 -14.54
CA LYS A 544 13.50 26.02 -15.79
C LYS A 544 12.73 25.29 -16.89
N ILE A 545 11.88 26.01 -17.59
CA ILE A 545 11.18 25.51 -18.78
C ILE A 545 11.64 26.34 -19.96
N HIS A 546 12.16 25.73 -21.02
CA HIS A 546 12.59 26.46 -22.21
C HIS A 546 12.16 25.76 -23.50
N PHE A 547 12.04 26.54 -24.57
CA PHE A 547 11.51 26.09 -25.86
C PHE A 547 12.58 25.96 -26.95
N ALA A 548 13.85 25.80 -26.56
CA ALA A 548 15.00 25.82 -27.47
C ALA A 548 15.14 24.57 -28.38
N ASP A 549 14.13 23.69 -28.42
CA ASP A 549 14.14 22.50 -29.27
C ASP A 549 14.21 22.88 -30.77
N LYS A 550 15.02 22.13 -31.53
CA LYS A 550 15.23 22.40 -32.97
C LYS A 550 13.97 22.22 -33.81
N GLY A 551 13.03 21.39 -33.34
CA GLY A 551 11.74 21.17 -33.98
C GLY A 551 10.75 22.31 -33.77
N ASN A 552 10.99 23.19 -32.81
CA ASN A 552 10.12 24.34 -32.56
C ASN A 552 10.34 25.47 -33.58
N PRO A 553 9.32 26.28 -33.89
CA PRO A 553 9.48 27.51 -34.66
C PRO A 553 10.54 28.45 -34.07
N LYS A 554 11.38 29.06 -34.92
CA LYS A 554 12.51 29.92 -34.49
C LYS A 554 12.13 31.08 -33.57
N HIS A 555 10.91 31.60 -33.70
CA HIS A 555 10.41 32.69 -32.87
C HIS A 555 10.08 32.23 -31.44
N LEU A 556 9.73 30.95 -31.24
CA LEU A 556 9.46 30.35 -29.92
C LEU A 556 10.74 29.94 -29.19
N GLN A 557 11.82 29.61 -29.92
CA GLN A 557 13.05 29.02 -29.37
C GLN A 557 13.78 29.85 -28.30
N LYS A 558 13.54 31.16 -28.25
CA LYS A 558 14.14 32.05 -27.25
C LYS A 558 13.33 32.14 -25.95
N SER A 559 12.14 31.55 -25.93
CA SER A 559 11.22 31.67 -24.80
C SER A 559 11.63 30.76 -23.65
N TRP A 560 11.46 31.23 -22.42
CA TRP A 560 11.71 30.45 -21.21
C TRP A 560 10.85 30.92 -20.03
N LEU A 561 10.70 30.04 -19.05
CA LEU A 561 10.00 30.25 -17.78
C LEU A 561 10.89 29.72 -16.66
N GLN A 562 10.87 30.38 -15.52
CA GLN A 562 11.67 30.01 -14.36
C GLN A 562 10.85 30.14 -13.09
N ILE A 563 10.76 29.04 -12.35
CA ILE A 563 10.07 28.94 -11.06
C ILE A 563 11.12 28.53 -10.05
N SER A 564 11.36 29.36 -9.03
CA SER A 564 12.27 29.04 -7.93
C SER A 564 11.49 28.88 -6.63
N GLY A 565 12.12 28.27 -5.64
CA GLY A 565 11.51 28.13 -4.33
C GLY A 565 12.40 27.39 -3.36
N GLU A 566 11.90 27.26 -2.14
CA GLU A 566 12.63 26.59 -1.06
C GLU A 566 11.72 25.74 -0.18
N LYS A 567 12.32 24.85 0.60
CA LYS A 567 11.65 24.03 1.60
C LYS A 567 11.77 24.68 2.96
N ARG A 568 10.66 25.23 3.45
CA ARG A 568 10.58 25.78 4.81
C ARG A 568 10.05 24.74 5.78
N ILE A 569 10.53 24.81 7.02
CA ILE A 569 9.93 24.08 8.13
C ILE A 569 8.77 24.93 8.65
N LYS A 570 7.57 24.36 8.70
CA LYS A 570 6.39 25.06 9.24
C LYS A 570 6.62 25.32 10.73
N ARG A 571 6.39 26.56 11.17
CA ARG A 571 6.44 26.97 12.58
C ARG A 571 5.02 27.35 13.05
N GLN A 572 4.77 27.18 14.33
CA GLN A 572 3.57 27.70 15.01
C GLN A 572 3.74 29.22 15.24
N LEU A 573 2.66 29.95 15.55
CA LEU A 573 2.71 31.38 15.90
C LEU A 573 3.71 31.68 17.04
N ASN A 574 3.90 30.74 17.96
CA ASN A 574 4.88 30.80 19.06
C ASN A 574 6.35 30.53 18.62
N HIS A 575 6.62 30.48 17.32
CA HIS A 575 7.93 30.21 16.69
C HIS A 575 8.50 28.81 16.93
N GLN A 576 7.74 27.88 17.55
CA GLN A 576 8.16 26.49 17.68
C GLN A 576 7.95 25.73 16.36
N ILE A 577 8.82 24.75 16.08
CA ILE A 577 8.72 23.91 14.89
C ILE A 577 7.44 23.07 14.97
N LYS A 578 6.57 23.17 13.96
CA LYS A 578 5.37 22.32 13.87
C LYS A 578 5.81 20.91 13.53
N VAL A 579 5.70 20.03 14.53
CA VAL A 579 6.01 18.61 14.42
C VAL A 579 4.71 17.84 14.26
N ASP A 580 4.68 16.89 13.33
CA ASP A 580 3.56 15.96 13.19
C ASP A 580 3.40 15.15 14.49
N PRO A 581 2.25 15.21 15.19
CA PRO A 581 2.05 14.59 16.50
C PRO A 581 2.31 13.08 16.51
N GLN A 582 2.07 12.40 15.39
CA GLN A 582 2.22 10.95 15.29
C GLN A 582 3.62 10.57 14.79
N SER A 583 4.11 11.22 13.74
CA SER A 583 5.41 10.85 13.13
C SER A 583 6.63 11.46 13.83
N GLN A 584 6.43 12.48 14.68
CA GLN A 584 7.47 13.25 15.37
C GLN A 584 8.50 13.89 14.41
N ARG A 585 8.11 14.10 13.14
CA ARG A 585 8.95 14.75 12.12
C ARG A 585 8.50 16.21 11.93
N PRO A 586 9.45 17.14 11.69
CA PRO A 586 9.10 18.52 11.34
C PRO A 586 8.33 18.53 10.03
N ILE A 587 7.22 19.27 9.99
CA ILE A 587 6.42 19.43 8.78
C ILE A 587 7.17 20.38 7.85
N LYS A 588 7.59 19.88 6.69
CA LYS A 588 8.21 20.69 5.63
C LYS A 588 7.14 21.14 4.63
N GLN A 589 7.14 22.42 4.28
CA GLN A 589 6.30 23.02 3.26
C GLN A 589 7.17 23.54 2.14
N VAL A 590 6.76 23.29 0.89
CA VAL A 590 7.41 23.89 -0.28
C VAL A 590 6.79 25.27 -0.51
N VAL A 591 7.63 26.29 -0.57
CA VAL A 591 7.26 27.65 -0.90
C VAL A 591 7.86 27.98 -2.25
N SER A 592 7.04 28.47 -3.17
CA SER A 592 7.48 28.91 -4.51
C SER A 592 7.51 30.43 -4.56
N TYR A 593 8.57 30.98 -5.17
CA TYR A 593 8.70 32.39 -5.49
C TYR A 593 7.89 32.75 -6.75
N PRO A 594 7.64 34.05 -7.00
CA PRO A 594 6.96 34.51 -8.20
C PRO A 594 7.60 33.98 -9.49
N LEU A 595 6.76 33.61 -10.46
CA LEU A 595 7.20 33.11 -11.76
C LEU A 595 7.97 34.21 -12.50
N GLN A 596 9.16 33.87 -12.98
CA GLN A 596 9.90 34.68 -13.95
C GLN A 596 9.66 34.11 -15.34
N GLN A 597 9.43 34.97 -16.32
CA GLN A 597 9.14 34.54 -17.68
C GLN A 597 9.80 35.45 -18.72
N HIS A 598 10.05 34.86 -19.88
CA HIS A 598 10.35 35.55 -21.11
C HIS A 598 9.66 34.79 -22.24
N LEU A 599 8.46 35.23 -22.59
CA LEU A 599 7.64 34.69 -23.66
C LEU A 599 7.62 35.67 -24.84
N ILE A 600 7.04 35.26 -25.96
CA ILE A 600 6.88 36.15 -27.12
C ILE A 600 6.01 37.36 -26.77
N ASN A 601 4.98 37.12 -25.96
CA ASN A 601 4.13 38.16 -25.43
C ASN A 601 4.14 38.09 -23.90
N ASP A 602 4.99 38.92 -23.28
CA ASP A 602 5.11 38.98 -21.82
C ASP A 602 3.88 39.64 -21.16
N GLU A 603 2.97 40.25 -21.92
CA GLU A 603 1.74 40.87 -21.40
C GLU A 603 0.73 39.84 -20.87
N ILE A 604 0.78 38.59 -21.35
CA ILE A 604 -0.04 37.49 -20.85
C ILE A 604 0.84 36.64 -19.91
N PRO A 605 0.69 36.76 -18.59
CA PRO A 605 1.47 35.97 -17.65
C PRO A 605 1.08 34.50 -17.74
N ALA A 606 2.09 33.62 -17.85
CA ALA A 606 1.87 32.20 -17.66
C ALA A 606 1.47 31.94 -16.20
N THR A 607 0.59 30.96 -16.00
CA THR A 607 0.16 30.55 -14.65
C THR A 607 0.74 29.18 -14.34
N PHE A 608 1.05 28.93 -13.07
CA PHE A 608 1.54 27.62 -12.64
C PHE A 608 0.84 27.13 -11.38
N ARG A 609 0.75 25.82 -11.25
CA ARG A 609 0.32 25.12 -10.04
C ARG A 609 1.29 24.00 -9.77
N LEU A 610 1.99 24.07 -8.64
CA LEU A 610 2.90 23.03 -8.18
C LEU A 610 2.25 22.24 -7.04
N ARG A 611 2.07 20.94 -7.25
CA ARG A 611 1.67 20.00 -6.19
C ARG A 611 2.90 19.23 -5.76
N TYR A 612 3.12 19.13 -4.45
CA TYR A 612 4.31 18.49 -3.91
C TYR A 612 4.01 17.72 -2.63
N SER A 613 4.36 16.42 -2.61
CA SER A 613 4.40 15.61 -1.39
C SER A 613 5.53 14.58 -1.45
N GLU A 614 6.17 14.36 -0.31
CA GLU A 614 7.17 13.30 -0.11
C GLU A 614 6.63 12.10 0.67
N LYS A 615 5.43 12.23 1.26
CA LYS A 615 4.83 11.20 2.10
C LYS A 615 4.31 10.06 1.22
N PRO A 616 4.59 8.78 1.53
CA PRO A 616 3.87 7.69 0.89
C PRO A 616 2.40 7.73 1.33
N LYS A 617 1.50 7.24 0.47
CA LYS A 617 0.05 7.24 0.72
C LYS A 617 -0.46 5.84 0.99
N ALA A 618 -1.41 5.72 1.91
CA ALA A 618 -2.16 4.50 2.15
C ALA A 618 -3.64 4.85 2.18
N VAL A 619 -4.46 4.14 1.40
CA VAL A 619 -5.92 4.28 1.46
C VAL A 619 -6.56 2.95 1.79
N PHE A 620 -7.47 2.98 2.74
CA PHE A 620 -8.31 1.85 3.11
C PHE A 620 -9.73 2.09 2.61
N ILE A 621 -10.28 1.13 1.88
CA ILE A 621 -11.62 1.20 1.32
C ILE A 621 -12.50 0.27 2.13
N VAL A 622 -13.36 0.84 2.98
CA VAL A 622 -14.29 0.08 3.82
C VAL A 622 -15.64 0.01 3.12
N THR A 623 -16.09 -1.20 2.80
CA THR A 623 -17.38 -1.45 2.13
C THR A 623 -18.39 -2.08 3.08
N PRO A 624 -19.69 -1.78 2.93
CA PRO A 624 -20.73 -2.46 3.70
C PRO A 624 -20.90 -3.90 3.21
N GLN A 625 -20.97 -4.86 4.13
CA GLN A 625 -21.03 -6.29 3.80
C GLN A 625 -22.38 -6.75 3.24
N SER A 626 -23.44 -5.95 3.42
CA SER A 626 -24.81 -6.33 3.10
C SER A 626 -25.34 -5.75 1.79
N ASN A 627 -24.56 -4.93 1.07
CA ASN A 627 -25.07 -4.20 -0.09
C ASN A 627 -24.05 -4.11 -1.24
N ASP A 628 -24.30 -4.94 -2.26
CA ASP A 628 -23.47 -5.09 -3.46
C ASP A 628 -23.34 -3.79 -4.26
N ASN A 629 -24.32 -2.88 -4.19
CA ASN A 629 -24.30 -1.62 -4.93
C ASN A 629 -23.19 -0.68 -4.44
N TYR A 630 -22.90 -0.68 -3.13
CA TYR A 630 -21.80 0.09 -2.57
C TYR A 630 -20.42 -0.50 -2.88
N ALA A 631 -20.34 -1.82 -3.10
CA ALA A 631 -19.09 -2.46 -3.51
C ALA A 631 -18.65 -2.02 -4.93
N ALA A 632 -19.61 -1.63 -5.80
CA ALA A 632 -19.30 -1.07 -7.12
C ALA A 632 -18.54 0.27 -7.04
N ILE A 633 -18.77 1.08 -5.99
CA ILE A 633 -18.03 2.33 -5.75
C ILE A 633 -16.54 2.04 -5.52
N ALA A 634 -16.23 0.98 -4.78
CA ALA A 634 -14.85 0.54 -4.57
C ALA A 634 -14.19 0.07 -5.87
N SER A 635 -14.90 -0.72 -6.70
CA SER A 635 -14.40 -1.11 -8.03
C SER A 635 -14.14 0.09 -8.95
N LEU A 636 -15.02 1.11 -8.91
CA LEU A 636 -14.84 2.37 -9.63
C LEU A 636 -13.58 3.11 -9.17
N PHE A 637 -13.37 3.21 -7.85
CA PHE A 637 -12.19 3.86 -7.30
C PHE A 637 -10.89 3.17 -7.75
N LEU A 638 -10.83 1.84 -7.61
CA LEU A 638 -9.67 1.05 -8.03
C LEU A 638 -9.38 1.19 -9.54
N GLY A 639 -10.43 1.16 -10.36
CA GLY A 639 -10.35 1.35 -11.81
C GLY A 639 -9.82 2.73 -12.20
N GLN A 640 -10.31 3.79 -11.58
CA GLN A 640 -9.81 5.15 -11.83
C GLN A 640 -8.36 5.33 -11.37
N VAL A 641 -7.99 4.82 -10.19
CA VAL A 641 -6.60 4.92 -9.73
C VAL A 641 -5.65 4.23 -10.70
N PHE A 642 -6.04 3.07 -11.24
CA PHE A 642 -5.27 2.41 -12.27
C PHE A 642 -5.18 3.22 -13.55
N SER A 643 -6.33 3.62 -14.11
CA SER A 643 -6.42 4.27 -15.41
C SER A 643 -5.63 5.58 -15.45
N VAL A 644 -5.91 6.48 -14.50
CA VAL A 644 -5.31 7.82 -14.46
C VAL A 644 -3.81 7.76 -14.27
N ASN A 645 -3.33 6.94 -13.34
CA ASN A 645 -1.89 6.81 -13.09
C ASN A 645 -1.17 6.08 -14.23
N THR A 646 -1.81 5.09 -14.86
CA THR A 646 -1.25 4.42 -16.04
C THR A 646 -1.15 5.37 -17.23
N GLN A 647 -2.16 6.21 -17.47
CA GLN A 647 -2.16 7.20 -18.54
C GLN A 647 -1.01 8.17 -18.37
N ILE A 648 -0.89 8.82 -17.21
CA ILE A 648 0.20 9.76 -16.91
C ILE A 648 1.57 9.06 -17.03
N ALA A 649 1.68 7.83 -16.52
CA ALA A 649 2.92 7.05 -16.65
C ALA A 649 3.26 6.74 -18.12
N SER A 650 2.27 6.51 -18.98
CA SER A 650 2.51 6.19 -20.39
C SER A 650 2.95 7.39 -21.24
N GLU A 651 2.58 8.61 -20.82
CA GLU A 651 2.91 9.86 -21.50
C GLU A 651 4.34 10.35 -21.21
N ILE A 652 4.93 9.95 -20.07
CA ILE A 652 6.29 10.34 -19.68
C ILE A 652 7.37 9.39 -20.19
N THR A 653 8.59 9.91 -20.40
CA THR A 653 9.71 9.14 -20.99
C THR A 653 10.10 7.93 -20.14
N ARG A 654 10.09 8.05 -18.80
CA ARG A 654 10.47 6.96 -17.88
C ARG A 654 9.49 5.79 -17.82
N ARG A 655 8.25 5.97 -18.29
CA ARG A 655 7.17 4.96 -18.29
C ARG A 655 6.90 4.27 -16.94
N LYS A 656 7.14 4.98 -15.83
CA LYS A 656 7.00 4.46 -14.46
C LYS A 656 6.53 5.53 -13.50
N MET A 657 5.72 5.13 -12.53
CA MET A 657 5.34 5.96 -11.40
C MET A 657 6.53 6.21 -10.47
N ASP A 658 6.44 7.26 -9.65
CA ASP A 658 7.49 7.63 -8.69
C ASP A 658 7.66 6.58 -7.59
N ARG A 659 6.53 6.03 -7.15
CA ARG A 659 6.42 4.96 -6.16
C ARG A 659 5.48 3.90 -6.70
N GLN A 660 5.76 2.65 -6.35
CA GLN A 660 4.89 1.53 -6.69
C GLN A 660 3.60 1.61 -5.86
N ILE A 661 2.49 1.24 -6.47
CA ILE A 661 1.20 1.11 -5.80
C ILE A 661 0.93 -0.38 -5.58
N ILE A 662 0.78 -0.76 -4.32
CA ILE A 662 0.41 -2.11 -3.91
C ILE A 662 -1.09 -2.14 -3.63
N TYR A 663 -1.80 -2.92 -4.43
CA TYR A 663 -3.22 -3.19 -4.32
C TYR A 663 -3.40 -4.45 -3.50
N LYS A 664 -3.58 -4.27 -2.20
CA LYS A 664 -3.89 -5.34 -1.27
C LYS A 664 -5.40 -5.58 -1.32
N LEU A 665 -5.83 -6.51 -2.16
CA LEU A 665 -7.25 -6.79 -2.38
C LEU A 665 -7.72 -7.88 -1.41
N ASN A 666 -8.05 -7.46 -0.18
CA ASN A 666 -8.69 -8.37 0.78
C ASN A 666 -10.15 -8.63 0.39
N GLU A 667 -10.59 -9.87 0.55
CA GLU A 667 -11.95 -10.32 0.21
C GLU A 667 -12.36 -9.95 -1.23
N PHE A 668 -11.44 -10.16 -2.19
CA PHE A 668 -11.62 -9.82 -3.61
C PHE A 668 -12.96 -10.27 -4.21
N SER A 669 -13.50 -11.41 -3.75
CA SER A 669 -14.78 -11.97 -4.21
C SER A 669 -16.03 -11.21 -3.75
N MET A 670 -15.91 -10.19 -2.89
CA MET A 670 -17.02 -9.30 -2.54
C MET A 670 -17.19 -8.18 -3.56
N PHE A 671 -16.15 -7.87 -4.34
CA PHE A 671 -16.21 -6.79 -5.30
C PHE A 671 -16.82 -7.29 -6.61
N PRO A 672 -17.70 -6.50 -7.25
CA PRO A 672 -18.13 -6.79 -8.59
C PRO A 672 -16.93 -6.73 -9.54
N ARG A 673 -17.10 -7.29 -10.75
CA ARG A 673 -16.10 -7.30 -11.81
C ARG A 673 -15.45 -5.91 -11.95
N ILE A 674 -14.12 -5.85 -11.82
CA ILE A 674 -13.34 -4.64 -12.10
C ILE A 674 -13.03 -4.66 -13.61
N PRO A 675 -13.54 -3.71 -14.41
CA PRO A 675 -13.33 -3.73 -15.85
C PRO A 675 -11.86 -3.58 -16.21
N GLY A 676 -11.39 -4.40 -17.16
CA GLY A 676 -10.00 -4.36 -17.61
C GLY A 676 -8.98 -4.84 -16.57
N PHE A 677 -9.40 -5.61 -15.56
CA PHE A 677 -8.50 -6.15 -14.53
C PHE A 677 -7.47 -7.16 -15.08
N ASP A 678 -7.79 -7.86 -16.16
CA ASP A 678 -6.84 -8.65 -16.95
C ASP A 678 -5.71 -7.77 -17.53
N ASN A 679 -6.07 -6.65 -18.16
CA ASN A 679 -5.14 -5.66 -18.69
C ASN A 679 -4.34 -4.98 -17.57
N PHE A 680 -4.97 -4.78 -16.42
CA PHE A 680 -4.31 -4.33 -15.20
C PHE A 680 -3.16 -5.27 -14.85
N LEU A 681 -3.40 -6.58 -14.75
CA LEU A 681 -2.39 -7.55 -14.32
C LEU A 681 -1.29 -7.76 -15.37
N THR A 682 -1.62 -7.70 -16.66
CA THR A 682 -0.64 -7.92 -17.73
C THR A 682 0.25 -6.71 -17.98
N ARG A 683 -0.31 -5.48 -17.98
CA ARG A 683 0.43 -4.24 -18.32
C ARG A 683 0.84 -3.43 -17.08
N GLY A 684 0.05 -3.47 -16.01
CA GLY A 684 0.22 -2.60 -14.84
C GLY A 684 1.55 -2.74 -14.13
N LEU A 685 2.13 -3.95 -14.14
CA LEU A 685 3.44 -4.21 -13.52
C LEU A 685 4.57 -3.37 -14.14
N THR A 686 4.46 -3.04 -15.44
CA THR A 686 5.45 -2.20 -16.14
C THR A 686 5.51 -0.79 -15.57
N TYR A 687 4.34 -0.22 -15.26
CA TYR A 687 4.20 1.14 -14.75
C TYR A 687 4.39 1.25 -13.23
N GLY A 688 4.25 0.13 -12.50
CA GLY A 688 4.48 0.05 -11.06
C GLY A 688 3.25 -0.35 -10.23
N HIS A 689 2.20 -0.91 -10.85
CA HIS A 689 1.05 -1.48 -10.15
C HIS A 689 1.35 -2.93 -9.76
N ILE A 690 1.18 -3.27 -8.48
CA ILE A 690 1.41 -4.62 -7.94
C ILE A 690 0.14 -5.06 -7.22
N VAL A 691 -0.38 -6.23 -7.55
CA VAL A 691 -1.62 -6.76 -6.97
C VAL A 691 -1.29 -7.89 -6.03
N ASP A 692 -1.90 -7.85 -4.86
CA ASP A 692 -1.85 -8.88 -3.84
C ASP A 692 -3.28 -9.27 -3.45
N MET A 693 -3.77 -10.39 -3.98
CA MET A 693 -5.15 -10.86 -3.77
C MET A 693 -5.25 -11.85 -2.63
N TYR A 694 -6.34 -11.78 -1.87
CA TYR A 694 -6.58 -12.65 -0.74
C TYR A 694 -7.94 -13.33 -0.86
N VAL A 695 -7.94 -14.58 -1.35
CA VAL A 695 -9.13 -15.38 -1.66
C VAL A 695 -9.26 -16.61 -0.76
N GLN A 696 -10.44 -17.19 -0.64
CA GLN A 696 -10.65 -18.42 0.13
C GLN A 696 -10.32 -19.67 -0.69
N ASP A 697 -10.67 -19.66 -1.96
CA ASP A 697 -10.47 -20.73 -2.94
C ASP A 697 -10.35 -20.13 -4.36
N ASP A 698 -10.01 -20.97 -5.34
CA ASP A 698 -9.87 -20.54 -6.75
C ASP A 698 -11.25 -20.23 -7.37
N VAL A 699 -12.34 -20.83 -6.86
CA VAL A 699 -13.73 -20.65 -7.33
C VAL A 699 -14.24 -19.23 -7.07
N GLN A 700 -13.82 -18.63 -5.96
CA GLN A 700 -14.18 -17.25 -5.60
C GLN A 700 -13.76 -16.21 -6.64
N VAL A 701 -12.67 -16.44 -7.37
CA VAL A 701 -12.26 -15.56 -8.48
C VAL A 701 -13.23 -15.71 -9.66
N ALA A 702 -13.72 -16.92 -9.92
CA ALA A 702 -14.67 -17.20 -11.00
C ALA A 702 -16.11 -16.76 -10.70
N LYS A 703 -16.42 -16.24 -9.50
CA LYS A 703 -17.77 -15.80 -9.13
C LYS A 703 -18.24 -14.56 -9.90
N HIS A 704 -17.34 -13.58 -10.08
CA HIS A 704 -17.65 -12.28 -10.71
C HIS A 704 -16.97 -12.08 -12.06
N TYR A 705 -16.14 -13.05 -12.50
CA TYR A 705 -15.40 -12.99 -13.75
C TYR A 705 -15.74 -14.20 -14.61
N LEU A 706 -15.69 -14.03 -15.93
CA LEU A 706 -15.84 -15.16 -16.85
C LEU A 706 -14.73 -16.18 -16.62
N GLU A 707 -14.98 -17.47 -16.86
CA GLU A 707 -14.00 -18.53 -16.58
C GLU A 707 -12.65 -18.32 -17.29
N SER A 708 -12.68 -17.80 -18.53
CA SER A 708 -11.47 -17.43 -19.27
C SER A 708 -10.70 -16.28 -18.63
N GLU A 709 -11.41 -15.24 -18.16
CA GLU A 709 -10.81 -14.09 -17.46
C GLU A 709 -10.23 -14.52 -16.11
N ALA A 710 -10.96 -15.32 -15.33
CA ALA A 710 -10.51 -15.84 -14.05
C ALA A 710 -9.22 -16.67 -14.20
N LYS A 711 -9.14 -17.51 -15.24
CA LYS A 711 -7.94 -18.28 -15.56
C LYS A 711 -6.76 -17.37 -15.95
N GLU A 712 -6.99 -16.32 -16.71
CA GLU A 712 -5.96 -15.33 -17.07
C GLU A 712 -5.47 -14.56 -15.85
N ILE A 713 -6.38 -14.12 -14.97
CA ILE A 713 -6.06 -13.50 -13.69
C ILE A 713 -5.15 -14.42 -12.87
N MET A 714 -5.56 -15.67 -12.66
CA MET A 714 -4.80 -16.66 -11.89
C MET A 714 -3.41 -16.95 -12.49
N ASN A 715 -3.29 -17.00 -13.83
CA ASN A 715 -2.02 -17.23 -14.51
C ASN A 715 -1.03 -16.07 -14.34
N ASN A 716 -1.52 -14.83 -14.22
CA ASN A 716 -0.70 -13.66 -13.95
C ASN A 716 -0.23 -13.58 -12.48
N MET A 717 -0.82 -14.36 -11.56
CA MET A 717 -0.42 -14.46 -10.16
C MET A 717 0.80 -15.38 -9.99
N LEU A 718 1.99 -14.84 -10.29
CA LEU A 718 3.25 -15.61 -10.33
C LEU A 718 3.77 -16.05 -8.95
N THR A 719 3.30 -15.42 -7.88
CA THR A 719 3.61 -15.81 -6.49
C THR A 719 2.32 -16.27 -5.82
N GLN A 720 2.28 -17.51 -5.35
CA GLN A 720 1.09 -18.10 -4.75
C GLN A 720 1.42 -18.57 -3.33
N PHE A 721 0.59 -18.15 -2.38
CA PHE A 721 0.65 -18.53 -0.97
C PHE A 721 -0.58 -19.37 -0.67
N HIS A 722 -0.39 -20.62 -0.27
CA HIS A 722 -1.47 -21.52 0.10
C HIS A 722 -1.36 -21.85 1.58
N ILE A 723 -2.37 -21.46 2.35
CA ILE A 723 -2.45 -21.70 3.80
C ILE A 723 -3.34 -22.90 4.08
N GLN A 724 -4.59 -22.84 3.62
CA GLN A 724 -5.56 -23.93 3.76
C GLN A 724 -6.78 -23.65 2.88
N ALA A 725 -7.27 -24.63 2.13
CA ALA A 725 -8.58 -24.56 1.47
C ALA A 725 -9.43 -25.77 1.84
N LYS A 726 -10.76 -25.57 1.95
CA LYS A 726 -11.72 -26.67 2.14
C LYS A 726 -12.13 -27.34 0.83
N ASP A 727 -12.01 -26.60 -0.28
CA ASP A 727 -12.37 -27.10 -1.59
C ASP A 727 -11.35 -28.13 -2.09
N ARG A 728 -11.86 -29.29 -2.51
CA ARG A 728 -11.03 -30.41 -2.97
C ARG A 728 -10.37 -30.10 -4.30
N ASP A 729 -11.05 -29.41 -5.19
CA ASP A 729 -10.54 -29.10 -6.53
C ASP A 729 -9.38 -28.09 -6.45
N THR A 730 -9.51 -27.09 -5.58
CA THR A 730 -8.42 -26.16 -5.25
C THR A 730 -7.20 -26.89 -4.67
N ASN A 731 -7.39 -27.79 -3.71
CA ASN A 731 -6.28 -28.57 -3.13
C ASN A 731 -5.64 -29.52 -4.15
N GLN A 732 -6.44 -30.12 -5.05
CA GLN A 732 -5.92 -30.95 -6.14
C GLN A 732 -5.10 -30.11 -7.12
N ALA A 733 -5.59 -28.93 -7.52
CA ALA A 733 -4.86 -28.02 -8.40
C ALA A 733 -3.53 -27.57 -7.78
N VAL A 734 -3.48 -27.29 -6.48
CA VAL A 734 -2.23 -26.96 -5.77
C VAL A 734 -1.28 -28.17 -5.73
N SER A 735 -1.77 -29.37 -5.44
CA SER A 735 -0.98 -30.62 -5.48
C SER A 735 -0.38 -30.84 -6.88
N ASP A 736 -1.17 -30.65 -7.94
CA ASP A 736 -0.73 -30.81 -9.32
C ASP A 736 0.33 -29.76 -9.71
N ARG A 737 0.17 -28.51 -9.24
CA ARG A 737 1.16 -27.43 -9.43
C ARG A 737 2.49 -27.72 -8.70
N LEU A 738 2.46 -28.34 -7.52
CA LEU A 738 3.67 -28.77 -6.80
C LEU A 738 4.39 -29.92 -7.48
N GLY A 739 3.62 -30.78 -8.16
CA GLY A 739 4.10 -31.92 -8.91
C GLY A 739 4.47 -33.14 -8.05
N GLU A 740 4.97 -34.16 -8.73
CA GLU A 740 5.26 -35.47 -8.13
C GLU A 740 6.77 -35.66 -7.87
N ILE A 741 7.07 -36.52 -6.90
CA ILE A 741 8.40 -37.02 -6.56
C ILE A 741 8.45 -38.54 -6.77
N GLU A 742 9.61 -39.04 -7.19
CA GLU A 742 9.85 -40.48 -7.29
C GLU A 742 10.44 -40.97 -5.98
N VAL A 743 9.74 -41.90 -5.34
CA VAL A 743 10.17 -42.53 -4.09
C VAL A 743 10.51 -43.99 -4.38
N GLN A 744 11.69 -44.42 -3.95
CA GLN A 744 12.05 -45.84 -3.97
C GLN A 744 11.35 -46.54 -2.82
N LYS A 745 10.43 -47.44 -3.14
CA LYS A 745 9.75 -48.29 -2.18
C LYS A 745 10.41 -49.66 -2.16
N GLU A 746 10.91 -50.05 -0.99
CA GLU A 746 11.44 -51.40 -0.80
C GLU A 746 10.29 -52.31 -0.36
N ILE A 747 9.86 -53.20 -1.25
CA ILE A 747 8.87 -54.22 -0.93
C ILE A 747 9.63 -55.43 -0.40
N VAL A 748 9.43 -55.72 0.88
CA VAL A 748 10.02 -56.89 1.54
C VAL A 748 8.96 -58.00 1.53
N ASN A 749 9.11 -58.96 0.62
CA ASN A 749 8.33 -60.19 0.69
C ASN A 749 8.96 -61.11 1.76
N SER A 750 8.43 -61.06 2.99
CA SER A 750 8.81 -62.00 4.05
C SER A 750 7.74 -63.07 4.22
N GLN A 751 8.02 -64.30 3.76
CA GLN A 751 7.23 -65.49 4.13
C GLN A 751 7.64 -66.06 5.51
N MET A 752 8.57 -65.45 6.24
CA MET A 752 9.03 -65.91 7.56
C MET A 752 9.15 -64.73 8.55
N GLY A 753 8.74 -64.98 9.80
CA GLY A 753 8.39 -63.99 10.83
C GLY A 753 9.49 -63.04 11.31
N GLU A 754 9.08 -62.12 12.20
CA GLU A 754 9.74 -60.89 12.68
C GLU A 754 11.25 -60.97 12.96
N GLN A 755 11.80 -62.12 13.35
CA GLN A 755 13.20 -62.24 13.78
C GLN A 755 14.22 -62.40 12.64
N GLN A 756 13.79 -62.56 11.37
CA GLN A 756 14.69 -62.73 10.21
C GLN A 756 14.36 -61.82 9.01
N GLN A 757 13.77 -60.65 9.25
CA GLN A 757 13.43 -59.68 8.17
C GLN A 757 14.63 -59.21 7.32
N ASP A 758 15.87 -59.28 7.82
CA ASP A 758 17.02 -58.72 7.11
C ASP A 758 17.46 -59.56 5.88
N LYS A 759 16.95 -60.80 5.70
CA LYS A 759 17.32 -61.73 4.60
C LYS A 759 16.24 -61.97 3.53
N GLY A 760 15.14 -61.22 3.54
CA GLY A 760 14.07 -61.34 2.53
C GLY A 760 14.52 -60.92 1.13
N ASN A 761 13.85 -61.43 0.09
CA ASN A 761 14.05 -60.96 -1.29
C ASN A 761 13.46 -59.55 -1.40
N ARG A 762 14.34 -58.54 -1.51
CA ARG A 762 13.98 -57.12 -1.51
C ARG A 762 13.85 -56.66 -2.94
N GLN A 763 12.64 -56.28 -3.33
CA GLN A 763 12.39 -55.65 -4.62
C GLN A 763 12.24 -54.15 -4.41
N VAL A 764 13.10 -53.37 -5.07
CA VAL A 764 13.00 -51.91 -5.08
C VAL A 764 12.11 -51.51 -6.25
N SER A 765 10.93 -50.95 -5.99
CA SER A 765 10.09 -50.29 -6.98
C SER A 765 10.25 -48.77 -6.89
N ILE A 766 10.09 -48.08 -8.01
CA ILE A 766 10.05 -46.62 -8.07
C ILE A 766 8.58 -46.23 -8.23
N ASP A 767 8.00 -45.62 -7.19
CA ASP A 767 6.62 -45.14 -7.20
C ASP A 767 6.63 -43.61 -7.31
N LYS A 768 5.69 -43.04 -8.09
CA LYS A 768 5.46 -41.60 -8.15
C LYS A 768 4.43 -41.21 -7.10
N VAL A 769 4.79 -40.25 -6.25
CA VAL A 769 3.96 -39.76 -5.16
C VAL A 769 3.92 -38.23 -5.25
N PRO A 770 2.78 -37.55 -5.07
CA PRO A 770 2.74 -36.10 -5.02
C PRO A 770 3.68 -35.55 -3.94
N LEU A 771 4.28 -34.37 -4.17
CA LEU A 771 5.15 -33.72 -3.18
C LEU A 771 4.39 -33.42 -1.86
N LEU A 772 3.10 -33.10 -2.01
CA LEU A 772 2.10 -32.91 -0.96
C LEU A 772 0.76 -33.33 -1.56
N SER A 773 0.10 -34.34 -0.99
CA SER A 773 -1.21 -34.76 -1.48
C SER A 773 -2.29 -33.72 -1.16
N ALA A 774 -3.38 -33.71 -1.93
CA ALA A 774 -4.53 -32.82 -1.67
C ALA A 774 -5.08 -32.96 -0.23
N LYS A 775 -5.03 -34.17 0.34
CA LYS A 775 -5.45 -34.44 1.73
C LYS A 775 -4.50 -33.79 2.74
N GLU A 776 -3.19 -33.86 2.51
CA GLU A 776 -2.22 -33.18 3.37
C GLU A 776 -2.28 -31.66 3.27
N LEU A 777 -2.68 -31.11 2.12
CA LEU A 777 -2.91 -29.68 1.93
C LEU A 777 -4.16 -29.19 2.69
N GLU A 778 -5.20 -30.02 2.76
CA GLU A 778 -6.41 -29.75 3.57
C GLU A 778 -6.09 -29.70 5.08
N GLU A 779 -5.14 -30.53 5.52
CA GLU A 779 -4.78 -30.76 6.93
C GLU A 779 -3.47 -30.06 7.36
N LEU A 780 -3.12 -28.96 6.70
CA LEU A 780 -1.98 -28.12 7.12
C LEU A 780 -2.17 -27.60 8.54
N ASN A 781 -1.10 -27.66 9.34
CA ASN A 781 -1.14 -27.18 10.71
C ASN A 781 -1.16 -25.67 10.77
N ASP A 782 -1.55 -25.19 11.95
CA ASP A 782 -1.51 -23.78 12.27
C ASP A 782 -0.07 -23.23 12.15
N GLY A 783 0.13 -22.30 11.23
CA GLY A 783 1.43 -21.66 10.94
C GLY A 783 2.11 -22.19 9.68
N GLU A 784 1.64 -23.33 9.15
CA GLU A 784 2.16 -23.91 7.93
C GLU A 784 1.64 -23.20 6.69
N MET A 785 2.49 -23.09 5.70
CA MET A 785 2.16 -22.43 4.44
C MET A 785 3.01 -22.99 3.31
N VAL A 786 2.39 -23.19 2.15
CA VAL A 786 3.07 -23.59 0.91
C VAL A 786 3.19 -22.38 0.00
N ILE A 787 4.39 -22.14 -0.52
CA ILE A 787 4.68 -21.01 -1.39
C ILE A 787 5.23 -21.49 -2.72
N MET A 788 4.57 -21.08 -3.79
CA MET A 788 4.97 -21.34 -5.17
C MET A 788 5.36 -20.03 -5.83
N ARG A 789 6.53 -20.03 -6.50
CA ARG A 789 7.18 -18.79 -6.96
C ARG A 789 7.71 -18.91 -8.38
N THR A 790 6.80 -18.83 -9.34
CA THR A 790 7.14 -19.07 -10.74
C THR A 790 7.86 -17.89 -11.38
N ALA A 791 8.00 -16.71 -10.76
CA ALA A 791 8.74 -15.58 -11.33
C ALA A 791 10.24 -15.53 -10.98
N LYS A 792 10.68 -16.18 -9.90
CA LYS A 792 12.05 -16.04 -9.38
C LYS A 792 12.99 -17.01 -10.12
N ARG A 793 13.97 -16.47 -10.85
CA ARG A 793 14.93 -17.28 -11.66
C ARG A 793 16.38 -17.04 -11.32
N ASN A 794 16.66 -16.00 -10.53
CA ASN A 794 18.01 -15.61 -10.15
C ASN A 794 18.10 -15.42 -8.64
N ASP A 795 19.28 -15.71 -8.10
CA ASP A 795 19.62 -15.39 -6.71
C ASP A 795 20.06 -13.93 -6.55
N LYS A 796 20.42 -13.51 -5.33
CA LYS A 796 20.94 -12.16 -5.03
C LYS A 796 22.20 -11.77 -5.82
N LYS A 797 22.92 -12.75 -6.38
CA LYS A 797 24.15 -12.57 -7.18
C LYS A 797 23.91 -12.81 -8.67
N TRP A 798 22.66 -12.74 -9.13
CA TRP A 798 22.27 -12.95 -10.54
C TRP A 798 22.61 -14.33 -11.11
N ARG A 799 22.87 -15.33 -10.26
CA ARG A 799 23.10 -16.71 -10.71
C ARG A 799 21.76 -17.39 -10.94
N ARG A 800 21.65 -18.13 -12.05
CA ARG A 800 20.46 -18.90 -12.40
C ARG A 800 20.13 -19.91 -11.29
N ILE A 801 18.86 -19.93 -10.89
CA ILE A 801 18.30 -20.87 -9.92
C ILE A 801 17.02 -21.49 -10.46
N ARG A 802 16.70 -22.69 -9.97
CA ARG A 802 15.37 -23.28 -10.18
C ARG A 802 14.38 -22.69 -9.16
N PRO A 803 13.17 -22.29 -9.58
CA PRO A 803 12.11 -21.84 -8.67
C PRO A 803 11.50 -23.00 -7.89
N LEU A 804 12.23 -23.52 -6.90
CA LEU A 804 11.69 -24.57 -6.04
C LEU A 804 10.59 -24.01 -5.12
N PRO A 805 9.51 -24.78 -4.89
CA PRO A 805 8.49 -24.41 -3.92
C PRO A 805 9.06 -24.42 -2.51
N ILE A 806 8.46 -23.63 -1.62
CA ILE A 806 8.86 -23.49 -0.22
C ILE A 806 7.72 -24.00 0.64
N PHE A 807 8.06 -24.77 1.66
CA PHE A 807 7.12 -25.23 2.67
C PHE A 807 7.57 -24.70 4.03
N ASP A 808 6.80 -23.77 4.58
CA ASP A 808 7.02 -23.24 5.91
C ASP A 808 6.43 -24.19 6.93
N THR A 809 7.30 -24.82 7.74
CA THR A 809 6.91 -25.81 8.75
C THR A 809 7.93 -25.85 9.89
N GLY A 810 7.50 -26.25 11.09
CA GLY A 810 8.32 -26.35 12.30
C GLY A 810 9.09 -25.06 12.64
N LYS A 811 10.39 -25.00 12.27
CA LYS A 811 11.27 -23.85 12.60
C LYS A 811 11.04 -22.62 11.73
N THR A 812 10.39 -22.79 10.58
CA THR A 812 10.13 -21.70 9.63
C THR A 812 8.66 -21.27 9.57
N LEU A 813 7.85 -21.68 10.57
CA LEU A 813 6.44 -21.30 10.67
C LEU A 813 6.27 -19.78 10.59
N MET A 814 5.24 -19.36 9.87
CA MET A 814 4.82 -17.98 9.83
C MET A 814 4.13 -17.61 11.15
N PRO A 815 4.67 -16.65 11.91
CA PRO A 815 4.09 -16.27 13.19
C PRO A 815 2.76 -15.55 12.99
N ASN A 816 1.90 -15.65 13.97
CA ASN A 816 0.64 -14.91 14.01
C ASN A 816 0.92 -13.44 14.37
N ALA A 817 0.32 -12.48 13.66
CA ALA A 817 0.48 -11.05 13.93
C ALA A 817 0.03 -10.68 15.35
N ARG A 818 -0.98 -11.34 15.92
CA ARG A 818 -1.36 -11.14 17.33
C ARG A 818 -0.19 -11.35 18.30
N ASP A 819 0.64 -12.37 18.06
CA ASP A 819 1.78 -12.71 18.93
C ASP A 819 3.02 -11.89 18.59
N LEU A 820 3.12 -11.43 17.34
CA LEU A 820 4.27 -10.70 16.82
C LEU A 820 4.17 -9.19 17.05
N ILE A 821 3.04 -8.59 16.71
CA ILE A 821 2.84 -7.14 16.61
C ILE A 821 1.52 -6.70 17.29
N GLY A 822 0.92 -7.54 18.13
CA GLY A 822 -0.38 -7.29 18.74
C GLY A 822 -0.42 -6.15 19.77
N GLN A 823 0.72 -5.64 20.27
CA GLN A 823 0.71 -4.40 21.05
C GLN A 823 0.71 -3.16 20.16
N THR A 824 1.23 -3.27 18.93
CA THR A 824 1.34 -2.17 17.96
C THR A 824 0.10 -2.09 17.07
N TYR A 825 -0.44 -3.23 16.66
CA TYR A 825 -1.62 -3.39 15.84
C TYR A 825 -2.76 -3.84 16.74
N ARG A 826 -3.73 -2.96 16.96
CA ARG A 826 -4.85 -3.21 17.90
C ARG A 826 -6.20 -2.82 17.29
N LEU A 827 -7.24 -3.43 17.84
CA LEU A 827 -8.65 -3.19 17.52
C LEU A 827 -9.39 -2.50 18.69
N ASP A 828 -8.66 -1.97 19.68
CA ASP A 828 -9.20 -1.47 20.96
C ASP A 828 -9.77 -0.03 20.88
N TYR A 829 -9.99 0.50 19.68
CA TYR A 829 -10.50 1.85 19.45
C TYR A 829 -11.52 1.89 18.30
N TYR A 830 -12.40 2.88 18.34
CA TYR A 830 -13.43 3.10 17.33
C TYR A 830 -12.86 3.81 16.10
N THR A 831 -13.48 3.61 14.93
CA THR A 831 -13.08 4.35 13.72
C THR A 831 -13.27 5.86 13.89
N THR A 832 -14.21 6.29 14.75
CA THR A 832 -14.41 7.70 15.12
C THR A 832 -13.22 8.29 15.88
N ASP A 833 -12.43 7.46 16.56
CA ASP A 833 -11.22 7.90 17.26
C ASP A 833 -10.09 8.21 16.26
N LEU A 834 -10.23 7.70 15.03
CA LEU A 834 -9.40 8.14 13.90
C LEU A 834 -9.91 9.51 13.46
N ARG A 835 -9.08 10.54 13.62
CA ARG A 835 -9.34 11.91 13.17
C ARG A 835 -9.30 12.00 11.64
N ILE A 836 -10.27 11.36 10.99
CA ILE A 836 -10.42 11.30 9.53
C ILE A 836 -10.86 12.68 9.04
N LYS A 837 -10.26 13.17 7.96
CA LYS A 837 -10.69 14.43 7.36
C LYS A 837 -12.05 14.20 6.71
N ASN A 838 -13.05 14.94 7.15
CA ASN A 838 -14.37 14.91 6.53
C ASN A 838 -14.85 16.33 6.26
N ASN A 839 -14.74 16.75 4.99
CA ASN A 839 -15.18 18.06 4.54
C ASN A 839 -16.65 18.08 4.09
N THR A 840 -17.35 16.95 4.15
CA THR A 840 -18.73 16.79 3.66
C THR A 840 -19.74 16.45 4.74
N LYS A 841 -19.30 16.16 5.99
CA LYS A 841 -20.16 15.81 7.13
C LYS A 841 -21.25 16.85 7.42
N HIS A 842 -20.93 18.12 7.24
CA HIS A 842 -21.84 19.24 7.53
C HIS A 842 -22.74 19.62 6.35
N LEU A 843 -22.59 18.98 5.18
CA LEU A 843 -23.41 19.28 4.01
C LEU A 843 -24.83 18.75 4.22
N SER A 844 -25.81 19.64 4.08
CA SER A 844 -27.22 19.31 4.11
C SER A 844 -27.67 18.72 2.77
N TYR A 845 -28.89 18.16 2.74
CA TYR A 845 -29.50 17.69 1.49
C TYR A 845 -29.51 18.77 0.40
N GLN A 846 -29.79 20.03 0.74
CA GLN A 846 -29.86 21.13 -0.22
C GLN A 846 -28.48 21.50 -0.80
N ASP A 847 -27.40 21.23 -0.08
CA ASP A 847 -26.03 21.50 -0.55
C ASP A 847 -25.51 20.42 -1.52
N ILE A 848 -26.15 19.25 -1.52
CA ILE A 848 -25.74 18.07 -2.29
C ILE A 848 -26.63 17.91 -3.54
N PHE A 849 -27.91 18.26 -3.43
CA PHE A 849 -28.90 18.09 -4.49
C PHE A 849 -29.15 19.42 -5.21
N GLN A 850 -28.77 19.47 -6.49
CA GLN A 850 -28.92 20.64 -7.36
C GLN A 850 -30.18 20.51 -8.22
N ASP A 851 -30.89 21.63 -8.41
CA ASP A 851 -32.01 21.71 -9.36
C ASP A 851 -31.52 22.24 -10.70
N TYR A 852 -31.69 21.45 -11.76
CA TYR A 852 -31.28 21.81 -13.12
C TYR A 852 -32.40 22.45 -13.94
N SER A 853 -33.60 22.61 -13.39
CA SER A 853 -34.76 23.19 -14.07
C SER A 853 -34.50 24.63 -14.53
N GLY A 854 -33.80 25.42 -13.71
CA GLY A 854 -33.40 26.79 -14.03
C GLY A 854 -32.50 26.86 -15.27
N TYR A 855 -31.53 25.95 -15.41
CA TYR A 855 -30.67 25.88 -16.60
C TYR A 855 -31.42 25.48 -17.85
N TYR A 856 -32.42 24.60 -17.73
CA TYR A 856 -33.33 24.26 -18.83
C TYR A 856 -34.07 25.51 -19.32
N GLN A 857 -34.66 26.28 -18.40
CA GLN A 857 -35.40 27.50 -18.74
C GLN A 857 -34.50 28.58 -19.33
N GLN A 858 -33.30 28.78 -18.78
CA GLN A 858 -32.31 29.72 -19.33
C GLN A 858 -31.93 29.36 -20.77
N LEU A 859 -31.68 28.07 -21.04
CA LEU A 859 -31.38 27.61 -22.39
C LEU A 859 -32.58 27.80 -23.33
N ALA A 860 -33.80 27.54 -22.86
CA ALA A 860 -35.02 27.73 -23.63
C ALA A 860 -35.23 29.21 -24.02
N VAL A 861 -35.00 30.14 -23.09
CA VAL A 861 -35.04 31.59 -23.33
C VAL A 861 -33.96 32.01 -24.32
N HIS A 862 -32.73 31.50 -24.16
CA HIS A 862 -31.61 31.84 -25.04
C HIS A 862 -31.84 31.40 -26.49
N VAL A 863 -32.41 30.22 -26.68
CA VAL A 863 -32.61 29.61 -28.00
C VAL A 863 -33.90 30.08 -28.68
N ASN A 864 -34.88 30.55 -27.92
CA ASN A 864 -36.16 31.03 -28.46
C ASN A 864 -36.64 32.32 -27.76
N PRO A 865 -35.97 33.46 -28.00
CA PRO A 865 -36.28 34.73 -27.34
C PRO A 865 -37.66 35.31 -27.70
N GLU A 866 -38.32 34.82 -28.76
CA GLU A 866 -39.63 35.31 -29.23
C GLU A 866 -40.85 34.69 -28.53
N LYS A 867 -40.66 33.78 -27.55
CA LYS A 867 -41.76 33.30 -26.69
C LYS A 867 -41.66 33.88 -25.28
N ILE A 868 -41.73 35.21 -25.18
CA ILE A 868 -42.16 35.90 -23.97
C ILE A 868 -43.24 36.91 -24.38
N THR A 869 -44.43 36.39 -24.69
CA THR A 869 -45.64 37.04 -24.20
C THR A 869 -45.87 36.47 -22.81
N THR A 870 -45.82 37.35 -21.82
CA THR A 870 -46.18 37.13 -20.42
C THR A 870 -47.24 36.05 -20.21
N ASP A 871 -46.84 34.86 -19.75
CA ASP A 871 -47.69 34.04 -18.91
C ASP A 871 -47.51 34.53 -17.47
N THR A 872 -48.06 35.72 -17.21
CA THR A 872 -48.38 36.17 -15.84
C THR A 872 -49.79 35.71 -15.44
N ASP A 873 -50.48 34.94 -16.28
CA ASP A 873 -51.87 34.52 -16.07
C ASP A 873 -52.04 32.99 -16.17
N GLN A 874 -51.30 32.16 -15.41
CA GLN A 874 -51.72 30.76 -15.09
C GLN A 874 -51.11 30.13 -13.81
N VAL A 875 -50.53 30.90 -12.86
CA VAL A 875 -50.10 30.35 -11.54
C VAL A 875 -50.83 30.99 -10.34
N THR A 876 -51.78 31.90 -10.58
CA THR A 876 -52.64 32.46 -9.51
C THR A 876 -54.01 31.77 -9.39
N GLU A 877 -54.20 30.57 -9.94
CA GLU A 877 -55.48 29.83 -9.87
C GLU A 877 -55.43 28.48 -9.13
N GLN A 878 -54.43 28.24 -8.28
CA GLN A 878 -54.49 27.14 -7.29
C GLN A 878 -54.25 27.54 -5.82
N ASN A 879 -54.09 28.83 -5.51
CA ASN A 879 -53.92 29.31 -4.13
C ASN A 879 -54.97 30.36 -3.68
N GLN A 880 -56.14 30.41 -4.34
CA GLN A 880 -57.27 31.27 -3.93
C GLN A 880 -58.59 30.51 -3.74
N THR A 881 -58.51 29.28 -3.20
CA THR A 881 -59.65 28.59 -2.62
C THR A 881 -59.24 27.98 -1.28
N LEU A 882 -59.07 28.83 -0.25
CA LEU A 882 -59.21 28.46 1.17
C LEU A 882 -59.10 29.63 2.18
N ALA A 883 -58.99 30.88 1.71
CA ALA A 883 -59.12 32.04 2.58
C ALA A 883 -60.17 33.01 2.02
N ASN A 884 -61.21 33.24 2.82
CA ASN A 884 -62.27 34.25 2.68
C ASN A 884 -63.49 33.88 1.82
N VAL A 885 -64.34 33.01 2.36
CA VAL A 885 -65.79 33.16 2.18
C VAL A 885 -66.35 33.92 3.38
N HIS A 886 -66.80 35.14 3.07
CA HIS A 886 -67.79 36.01 3.74
C HIS A 886 -68.08 35.84 5.24
N ASP A 887 -67.78 36.91 5.99
CA ASP A 887 -68.70 37.45 7.01
C ASP A 887 -69.86 38.17 6.32
N ASP A 888 -71.08 37.68 6.53
CA ASP A 888 -72.28 38.41 6.98
C ASP A 888 -73.55 37.68 6.53
N GLU A 889 -74.11 36.84 7.42
CA GLU A 889 -75.56 36.75 7.59
C GLU A 889 -75.89 36.25 9.02
N ILE A 890 -76.78 37.01 9.67
CA ILE A 890 -77.22 36.89 11.05
C ILE A 890 -78.10 35.65 11.25
N GLY A 891 -77.87 34.89 12.32
CA GLY A 891 -78.89 33.96 12.85
C GLY A 891 -78.41 32.98 13.93
N ASN A 892 -78.76 33.27 15.21
CA ASN A 892 -79.08 32.36 16.33
C ASN A 892 -78.73 30.86 16.13
N THR A 893 -78.04 30.14 17.03
CA THR A 893 -78.50 29.77 18.39
C THR A 893 -77.37 29.01 19.12
N SER A 894 -77.18 29.34 20.41
CA SER A 894 -76.78 28.51 21.56
C SER A 894 -76.25 27.07 21.36
N GLU A 895 -75.10 26.73 21.98
CA GLU A 895 -75.01 25.84 23.17
C GLU A 895 -73.57 25.61 23.68
N THR A 896 -73.48 25.62 25.01
CA THR A 896 -72.36 25.30 25.92
C THR A 896 -71.94 23.82 25.92
N ASN A 897 -70.66 23.50 26.16
CA ASN A 897 -70.18 22.78 27.38
C ASN A 897 -68.73 22.23 27.32
N LYS A 898 -68.00 22.52 28.42
CA LYS A 898 -67.11 21.66 29.29
C LYS A 898 -65.92 20.90 28.66
N ILE A 899 -64.67 21.24 29.06
CA ILE A 899 -63.90 20.76 30.25
C ILE A 899 -63.64 19.25 30.23
N ASP A 900 -62.37 18.84 30.13
CA ASP A 900 -61.72 18.04 31.18
C ASP A 900 -60.18 18.04 31.06
N GLU A 901 -59.55 18.35 32.19
CA GLU A 901 -58.16 18.10 32.55
C GLU A 901 -57.99 16.60 32.88
N ASN A 902 -56.78 16.06 32.72
CA ASN A 902 -56.17 15.30 33.80
C ASN A 902 -54.65 15.17 33.64
N GLN A 903 -53.99 15.51 34.75
CA GLN A 903 -52.60 15.28 35.10
C GLN A 903 -52.34 13.77 35.31
N ASP A 904 -51.11 13.29 35.17
CA ASP A 904 -50.31 13.00 36.37
C ASP A 904 -48.82 12.80 36.10
N THR A 905 -48.09 13.10 37.15
CA THR A 905 -46.66 13.26 37.36
C THR A 905 -45.99 11.97 37.86
N THR A 906 -44.66 11.86 37.75
CA THR A 906 -43.79 11.56 38.91
C THR A 906 -42.29 11.65 38.59
N ASP A 907 -41.60 12.29 39.53
CA ASP A 907 -40.21 12.75 39.56
C ASP A 907 -39.15 11.65 39.81
N ARG A 908 -37.87 11.98 39.57
CA ARG A 908 -36.89 12.24 40.66
C ARG A 908 -35.50 12.67 40.16
N HIS A 909 -35.04 13.77 40.75
CA HIS A 909 -33.68 14.33 40.78
C HIS A 909 -32.66 13.42 41.48
N GLU A 910 -31.37 13.50 41.10
CA GLU A 910 -30.28 13.96 42.01
C GLU A 910 -28.89 14.01 41.33
N ASP A 911 -28.21 15.13 41.56
CA ASP A 911 -26.76 15.38 41.70
C ASP A 911 -25.74 14.99 40.62
N GLN A 912 -25.26 16.02 39.91
CA GLN A 912 -23.94 16.03 39.28
C GLN A 912 -22.92 16.72 40.21
N THR A 913 -21.91 15.96 40.62
CA THR A 913 -20.61 16.51 41.06
C THR A 913 -19.66 16.57 39.85
N PRO A 914 -18.79 17.59 39.73
CA PRO A 914 -17.93 17.76 38.57
C PRO A 914 -16.76 16.77 38.64
N VAL A 915 -16.79 15.74 37.81
CA VAL A 915 -15.59 14.95 37.49
C VAL A 915 -14.86 15.70 36.39
N THR A 916 -13.67 16.19 36.73
CA THR A 916 -12.67 16.78 35.84
C THR A 916 -12.46 15.90 34.60
N SER A 917 -12.92 16.36 33.44
CA SER A 917 -12.54 15.82 32.14
C SER A 917 -11.13 16.29 31.81
N GLU A 918 -10.22 15.32 31.66
CA GLU A 918 -8.92 15.51 31.02
C GLU A 918 -9.16 15.80 29.52
N SER A 919 -8.90 17.05 29.16
CA SER A 919 -8.58 17.59 27.82
C SER A 919 -8.91 16.72 26.60
N ASP A 920 -10.02 17.07 25.95
CA ASP A 920 -10.22 16.92 24.51
C ASP A 920 -9.19 17.79 23.78
N ASP A 921 -8.05 17.20 23.43
CA ASP A 921 -7.10 17.83 22.51
C ASP A 921 -7.62 17.65 21.08
N GLU A 922 -8.74 18.30 20.73
CA GLU A 922 -9.00 18.70 19.35
C GLU A 922 -7.71 19.32 18.79
N GLU A 923 -7.38 19.08 17.52
CA GLU A 923 -6.39 19.95 16.87
C GLU A 923 -7.10 21.30 16.74
N VAL A 924 -7.03 22.08 17.83
CA VAL A 924 -7.60 23.41 17.95
C VAL A 924 -7.03 24.18 16.78
N ASP A 925 -7.88 24.61 15.85
CA ASP A 925 -7.46 25.41 14.70
C ASP A 925 -6.63 26.61 15.20
N ASP A 926 -5.65 27.04 14.40
CA ASP A 926 -4.74 28.13 14.78
C ASP A 926 -5.56 29.39 15.18
N PHE A 927 -6.74 29.58 14.58
CA PHE A 927 -7.75 30.57 14.97
C PHE A 927 -8.29 30.39 16.40
N THR A 928 -8.69 29.17 16.77
CA THR A 928 -9.26 28.85 18.09
C THR A 928 -8.18 28.87 19.19
N ILE A 929 -6.92 28.54 18.86
CA ILE A 929 -5.77 28.72 19.76
C ILE A 929 -5.54 30.21 19.97
N TRP A 930 -5.48 30.98 18.88
CA TRP A 930 -5.31 32.43 18.93
C TRP A 930 -6.42 33.11 19.75
N GLN A 931 -7.69 32.74 19.56
CA GLN A 931 -8.81 33.27 20.35
C GLN A 931 -8.65 33.02 21.85
N ARG A 932 -8.18 31.81 22.24
CA ARG A 932 -7.94 31.44 23.64
C ARG A 932 -6.79 32.23 24.26
N GLU A 933 -5.74 32.50 23.47
CA GLU A 933 -4.50 33.11 23.94
C GLU A 933 -4.44 34.64 23.70
N PHE A 934 -5.38 35.22 22.95
CA PHE A 934 -5.37 36.62 22.53
C PHE A 934 -5.24 37.61 23.70
N ALA A 935 -5.85 37.30 24.85
CA ALA A 935 -5.78 38.15 26.04
C ALA A 935 -4.32 38.39 26.52
N GLN A 936 -3.40 37.46 26.24
CA GLN A 936 -1.98 37.59 26.59
C GLN A 936 -1.24 38.52 25.63
N HIS A 937 -1.69 38.61 24.37
CA HIS A 937 -1.07 39.37 23.29
C HIS A 937 -1.81 40.68 22.93
N ALA A 938 -2.94 40.95 23.59
CA ALA A 938 -3.82 42.09 23.31
C ALA A 938 -3.12 43.46 23.29
N ASN A 939 -2.07 43.64 24.09
CA ASN A 939 -1.31 44.89 24.20
C ASN A 939 -0.15 45.02 23.20
N GLU A 940 0.13 43.98 22.42
CA GLU A 940 1.17 44.02 21.41
C GLU A 940 0.80 44.97 20.27
N ARG A 941 1.83 45.54 19.64
CA ARG A 941 1.66 46.46 18.52
C ARG A 941 1.68 45.72 17.20
N LEU A 942 0.94 46.22 16.21
CA LEU A 942 0.96 45.70 14.84
C LEU A 942 2.33 45.94 14.19
N ILE A 943 2.94 47.08 14.48
CA ILE A 943 4.30 47.45 14.08
C ILE A 943 5.04 48.06 15.28
N SER A 944 6.27 47.62 15.53
CA SER A 944 7.10 48.17 16.59
C SER A 944 7.71 49.53 16.20
N VAL A 945 8.22 50.30 17.18
CA VAL A 945 8.89 51.59 16.90
C VAL A 945 10.13 51.39 16.00
N VAL A 946 10.78 50.22 16.09
CA VAL A 946 11.94 49.88 15.26
C VAL A 946 11.50 49.60 13.82
N ASP A 947 10.37 48.92 13.64
CA ASP A 947 9.82 48.54 12.33
C ASP A 947 9.33 49.77 11.54
N THR A 948 8.94 50.87 12.20
CA THR A 948 8.55 52.12 11.52
C THR A 948 9.67 52.78 10.70
N VAL A 949 10.93 52.37 10.92
CA VAL A 949 12.07 52.84 10.12
C VAL A 949 12.11 52.17 8.75
N ASN A 950 11.51 50.97 8.61
CA ASN A 950 11.44 50.26 7.33
C ASN A 950 10.20 50.70 6.54
N LYS A 951 10.40 51.64 5.61
CA LYS A 951 9.32 52.19 4.79
C LYS A 951 8.60 51.12 3.95
N HIS A 952 9.30 50.09 3.50
CA HIS A 952 8.72 49.02 2.68
C HIS A 952 7.77 48.13 3.48
N LEU A 953 8.19 47.69 4.68
CA LEU A 953 7.32 46.91 5.58
C LEU A 953 6.10 47.69 6.01
N LEU A 954 6.31 48.97 6.33
CA LEU A 954 5.23 49.85 6.74
C LEU A 954 4.14 49.92 5.66
N GLN A 955 4.54 50.12 4.40
CA GLN A 955 3.60 50.17 3.28
C GLN A 955 2.85 48.84 3.08
N GLN A 956 3.55 47.70 3.10
CA GLN A 956 2.91 46.39 2.95
C GLN A 956 1.93 46.06 4.07
N VAL A 957 2.22 46.50 5.31
CA VAL A 957 1.30 46.33 6.43
C VAL A 957 0.10 47.27 6.31
N GLU A 958 0.29 48.51 5.82
CA GLU A 958 -0.82 49.43 5.55
C GLU A 958 -1.73 48.92 4.42
N ASP A 959 -1.17 48.29 3.39
CA ASP A 959 -1.94 47.61 2.33
C ASP A 959 -2.77 46.46 2.90
N ALA A 960 -2.17 45.61 3.74
CA ALA A 960 -2.90 44.52 4.39
C ALA A 960 -4.05 45.02 5.29
N ILE A 961 -3.87 46.17 5.94
CA ILE A 961 -4.93 46.82 6.75
C ILE A 961 -6.04 47.37 5.84
N ALA A 962 -5.69 47.97 4.71
CA ALA A 962 -6.65 48.45 3.72
C ALA A 962 -7.52 47.29 3.19
N ASP A 963 -6.89 46.17 2.83
CA ASP A 963 -7.56 44.96 2.35
C ASP A 963 -8.50 44.36 3.42
N ALA A 964 -8.07 44.32 4.68
CA ALA A 964 -8.91 43.82 5.78
C ALA A 964 -10.18 44.65 5.99
N LEU A 965 -10.15 45.93 5.61
CA LEU A 965 -11.27 46.87 5.72
C LEU A 965 -12.14 46.91 4.45
N ASP A 966 -11.67 46.43 3.29
CA ASP A 966 -12.33 46.54 1.98
C ASP A 966 -13.51 45.57 1.75
N ILE A 967 -14.56 45.68 2.57
CA ILE A 967 -15.81 44.92 2.38
C ILE A 967 -17.04 45.83 2.52
N PRO A 968 -18.12 45.60 1.73
CA PRO A 968 -19.33 46.43 1.74
C PRO A 968 -19.94 46.69 3.13
N ALA A 969 -19.89 45.70 4.03
CA ALA A 969 -20.40 45.82 5.40
C ALA A 969 -19.57 46.76 6.29
N ILE A 970 -18.25 46.84 6.07
CA ILE A 970 -17.34 47.73 6.80
C ILE A 970 -17.31 49.12 6.16
N MET A 971 -17.34 49.18 4.82
CA MET A 971 -17.38 50.41 4.04
C MET A 971 -18.67 51.23 4.19
N ALA A 972 -19.74 50.62 4.69
CA ALA A 972 -20.97 51.32 5.06
C ALA A 972 -20.79 52.27 6.27
N ASP A 973 -19.73 52.07 7.09
CA ASP A 973 -19.38 52.94 8.20
C ASP A 973 -18.41 54.05 7.73
N SER A 974 -18.89 55.29 7.76
CA SER A 974 -18.12 56.48 7.35
C SER A 974 -16.78 56.63 8.09
N ALA A 975 -16.67 56.18 9.34
CA ALA A 975 -15.42 56.28 10.10
C ALA A 975 -14.39 55.23 9.63
N LYS A 976 -14.84 54.02 9.28
CA LYS A 976 -13.97 52.94 8.81
C LYS A 976 -13.51 53.13 7.37
N SER A 977 -14.36 53.73 6.53
CA SER A 977 -14.01 54.11 5.16
C SER A 977 -12.87 55.15 5.12
N VAL A 978 -12.86 56.13 6.03
CA VAL A 978 -11.76 57.11 6.13
C VAL A 978 -10.45 56.42 6.53
N VAL A 979 -10.48 55.52 7.50
CA VAL A 979 -9.29 54.78 7.96
C VAL A 979 -8.73 53.87 6.86
N GLN A 980 -9.60 53.25 6.05
CA GLN A 980 -9.17 52.46 4.90
C GLN A 980 -8.54 53.33 3.81
N ALA A 981 -9.15 54.49 3.48
CA ALA A 981 -8.56 55.43 2.53
C ALA A 981 -7.17 55.91 2.99
N ASP A 982 -7.03 56.23 4.29
CA ASP A 982 -5.74 56.61 4.88
C ASP A 982 -4.71 55.47 4.86
N ALA A 983 -5.14 54.20 4.89
CA ALA A 983 -4.27 53.03 4.75
C ALA A 983 -3.81 52.83 3.30
N VAL A 984 -4.71 52.99 2.32
CA VAL A 984 -4.37 52.98 0.88
C VAL A 984 -3.40 54.11 0.53
N ASP A 985 -3.55 55.28 1.15
CA ASP A 985 -2.63 56.42 0.97
C ASP A 985 -1.34 56.31 1.80
N HIS A 986 -1.10 55.17 2.46
CA HIS A 986 0.05 54.90 3.31
C HIS A 986 0.28 55.97 4.40
N GLN A 987 -0.80 56.42 5.05
CA GLN A 987 -0.80 57.36 6.18
C GLN A 987 -1.42 56.77 7.46
N PHE A 988 -1.84 55.50 7.45
CA PHE A 988 -2.57 54.86 8.54
C PHE A 988 -1.85 54.98 9.89
N PHE A 989 -0.58 54.58 9.98
CA PHE A 989 0.13 54.60 11.28
C PHE A 989 0.45 56.02 11.77
N LYS A 990 0.39 57.00 10.87
CA LYS A 990 0.63 58.42 11.18
C LYS A 990 -0.64 59.13 11.64
N LEU A 991 -1.79 58.82 11.05
CA LEU A 991 -3.08 59.44 11.35
C LEU A 991 -3.84 58.68 12.45
N HIS A 992 -3.65 57.37 12.56
CA HIS A 992 -4.37 56.49 13.50
C HIS A 992 -3.42 55.69 14.42
N PRO A 993 -2.53 56.36 15.19
CA PRO A 993 -1.55 55.67 16.05
C PRO A 993 -2.20 54.82 17.16
N ASP A 994 -3.42 55.15 17.55
CA ASP A 994 -4.19 54.43 18.58
C ASP A 994 -4.63 53.03 18.12
N LEU A 995 -4.72 52.81 16.80
CA LEU A 995 -5.07 51.51 16.19
C LEU A 995 -3.85 50.59 16.01
N ASN A 996 -2.63 51.06 16.32
CA ASN A 996 -1.41 50.24 16.28
C ASN A 996 -1.30 49.26 17.48
N LYS A 997 -2.41 48.78 18.02
CA LYS A 997 -2.46 47.72 19.05
C LYS A 997 -3.40 46.63 18.58
N GLN A 998 -3.04 45.37 18.81
CA GLN A 998 -3.85 44.22 18.38
C GLN A 998 -5.29 44.30 18.93
N VAL A 999 -5.48 44.67 20.19
CA VAL A 999 -6.84 44.84 20.76
C VAL A 999 -7.61 45.99 20.13
N ALA A 1000 -6.93 47.07 19.75
CA ALA A 1000 -7.58 48.24 19.16
C ALA A 1000 -8.05 47.93 17.73
N ILE A 1001 -7.22 47.27 16.92
CA ILE A 1001 -7.60 46.87 15.56
C ILE A 1001 -8.67 45.78 15.57
N ARG A 1002 -8.62 44.83 16.51
CA ARG A 1002 -9.65 43.79 16.68
C ARG A 1002 -11.01 44.42 16.97
N ASN A 1003 -11.07 45.34 17.94
CA ASN A 1003 -12.30 46.05 18.28
C ASN A 1003 -12.78 46.94 17.13
N PHE A 1004 -11.86 47.50 16.35
CA PHE A 1004 -12.18 48.35 15.21
C PHE A 1004 -12.76 47.55 14.02
N LEU A 1005 -12.20 46.37 13.73
CA LEU A 1005 -12.72 45.45 12.71
C LEU A 1005 -14.08 44.85 13.12
N ALA A 1006 -14.24 44.52 14.41
CA ALA A 1006 -15.41 43.81 14.94
C ALA A 1006 -15.68 42.46 14.26
N ASP A 1007 -14.62 41.84 13.73
CA ASP A 1007 -14.60 40.54 13.05
C ASP A 1007 -13.30 39.82 13.44
N ASP A 1008 -13.44 38.76 14.24
CA ASP A 1008 -12.30 38.03 14.80
C ASP A 1008 -11.54 37.24 13.72
N ASP A 1009 -12.22 36.66 12.75
CA ASP A 1009 -11.61 35.89 11.65
C ASP A 1009 -10.72 36.79 10.80
N ARG A 1010 -11.19 38.00 10.50
CA ARG A 1010 -10.40 39.00 9.76
C ARG A 1010 -9.24 39.55 10.57
N CYS A 1011 -9.46 39.82 11.85
CA CYS A 1011 -8.38 40.24 12.73
C CYS A 1011 -7.29 39.16 12.78
N PHE A 1012 -7.67 37.89 12.88
CA PHE A 1012 -6.73 36.78 12.85
C PHE A 1012 -5.95 36.72 11.52
N ASN A 1013 -6.65 36.79 10.38
CA ASN A 1013 -6.01 36.79 9.06
C ASN A 1013 -5.05 37.97 8.89
N LEU A 1014 -5.45 39.18 9.29
CA LEU A 1014 -4.60 40.37 9.25
C LEU A 1014 -3.33 40.18 10.09
N LEU A 1015 -3.46 39.68 11.33
CA LEU A 1015 -2.31 39.44 12.20
C LEU A 1015 -1.37 38.37 11.64
N MET A 1016 -1.92 37.33 11.00
CA MET A 1016 -1.13 36.32 10.30
C MET A 1016 -0.36 36.91 9.12
N THR A 1017 -1.01 37.72 8.28
CA THR A 1017 -0.35 38.42 7.17
C THR A 1017 0.76 39.34 7.66
N ILE A 1018 0.54 40.11 8.74
CA ILE A 1018 1.55 40.99 9.33
C ILE A 1018 2.75 40.19 9.87
N ALA A 1019 2.50 39.04 10.51
CA ALA A 1019 3.57 38.16 10.98
C ALA A 1019 4.41 37.60 9.83
N GLU A 1020 3.76 37.17 8.74
CA GLU A 1020 4.43 36.69 7.52
C GLU A 1020 5.28 37.78 6.85
N LEU A 1021 4.77 39.02 6.78
CA LEU A 1021 5.50 40.17 6.24
C LEU A 1021 6.73 40.54 7.09
N ARG A 1022 6.62 40.42 8.42
CA ARG A 1022 7.75 40.69 9.34
C ARG A 1022 8.83 39.62 9.22
N ASP A 1023 8.43 38.35 9.17
CA ASP A 1023 9.34 37.22 8.98
C ASP A 1023 10.09 37.30 7.64
N ALA A 1024 9.44 37.84 6.60
CA ALA A 1024 10.08 38.07 5.30
C ALA A 1024 11.24 39.09 5.39
N GLN A 1025 11.18 40.05 6.31
CA GLN A 1025 12.18 41.12 6.44
C GLN A 1025 13.36 40.81 7.35
N GLU A 1026 13.22 40.00 8.39
CA GLU A 1026 14.35 39.60 9.25
C GLU A 1026 15.41 38.78 8.49
N ILE A 1027 15.10 38.31 7.28
CA ILE A 1027 15.98 37.51 6.42
C ILE A 1027 16.76 38.40 5.42
N GLU A 1028 16.29 39.62 5.13
CA GLU A 1028 16.94 40.56 4.20
C GLU A 1028 17.98 41.48 4.87
N ASN A 1029 18.05 41.52 6.21
CA ASN A 1029 18.98 42.38 6.98
C ASN A 1029 20.19 41.64 7.59
#